data_AF-Q76NV3-F1
#
_entry.id   AF-Q76NV3-F1
#
_cell.length_a   1.000
_cell.length_b   1.000
_cell.length_c   1.000
_cell.angle_alpha   90.00
_cell.angle_beta   90.00
_cell.angle_gamma   90.00
#
_symmetry.space_group_name_H-M   'P 1'
#
loop_
_entity.id
_entity.type
_entity.pdbx_description
1 polymer ?
#
loop_
_entity_poly.entity_id
_entity_poly.type
_entity_poly.pdbx_seq_one_letter_code
_entity_poly.pdbx_strand_id
1 'polypeptide(L)'
;MDGPIKVYYFISRFLDSDIPTISSNFKEFLVKDGMIEMLIMFITQNFPETIRDEIKDHQLKQQQENKLLEQQQQQQKPKSLSSSLDNELSSSPTTTTTTTTTTPSIEVISNRNNKLETTIGLMKSYKVMNLFLHPSPPFISLVKEKLSVIISSLFEIFENENINLDGSNRSLPNIHHFSKVMSSLFYQYTFDFLNELSEIDKKTQKMYFQILVENIHHTTIQDLFIIIAKRASASVNEYQTSNPIETKKIQKTLQKSKVFNIISSFFTLQQHPNGGAVNIINSNNGFANGNITNSNNNLNGANNNNSNNNNSNSNNNNNNSNNNNNNNNNNNSNSNNSNNNNNLNNSNGSLNNSSNNIQIKQIKKEKYLLMMEGITEFINKCIEQLDIHGPDVGFTISSFQNKEFFDTLIRLMVNDSPKRKDSFIHRKQCLSIISTFCKQSNEYTKKNRFQQEKESIFSPSGSPSSWLLYLSTNHLQNLCKILVDIGNDPNQKQHLGSYRIDMLTLLVDVIKAKSTFKRKQPNQPYLSVELWYFLIDWFFQFNNIYQSKFFSLLRELFTQQHLPSIKHFCTFHLTRFISFYMSNDDEVESRGVVLLILNYIRISATQFPQNHFLVTFLKSNDQWNKLQQLLISDTLKLYTPNVVGDNSMELICFGSEFAKSIGFVDEDEVQAKESKKLVLVDEFQTGGNSSEFGNNSPVISAEEIAQIEKELLKEEESNQKKKKKNNQKKKK
;
A
#
# COMPACT_ATOMS: atom_id res chain seq x y z
N MET A 1 46.94 -19.21 -1.36
CA MET A 1 45.48 -19.31 -1.61
C MET A 1 44.91 -17.97 -2.13
N ASP A 2 45.74 -17.13 -2.74
CA ASP A 2 45.53 -15.68 -2.75
C ASP A 2 44.48 -15.18 -3.74
N GLY A 3 44.01 -16.04 -4.66
CA GLY A 3 43.13 -15.68 -5.77
C GLY A 3 41.85 -14.97 -5.29
N PRO A 4 41.01 -15.62 -4.45
CA PRO A 4 39.79 -15.00 -3.95
C PRO A 4 40.01 -13.69 -3.19
N ILE A 5 41.07 -13.58 -2.40
CA ILE A 5 41.37 -12.36 -1.62
C ILE A 5 41.74 -11.19 -2.56
N LYS A 6 42.59 -11.43 -3.56
CA LYS A 6 42.99 -10.43 -4.55
C LYS A 6 41.81 -9.98 -5.42
N VAL A 7 40.91 -10.91 -5.77
CA VAL A 7 39.66 -10.63 -6.49
C VAL A 7 38.69 -9.82 -5.63
N TYR A 8 38.47 -10.23 -4.38
CA TYR A 8 37.59 -9.52 -3.43
C TYR A 8 38.06 -8.08 -3.23
N TYR A 9 39.37 -7.85 -3.06
CA TYR A 9 39.93 -6.52 -2.95
C TYR A 9 39.73 -5.67 -4.22
N PHE A 10 39.84 -6.29 -5.41
CA PHE A 10 39.59 -5.61 -6.69
C PHE A 10 38.12 -5.22 -6.88
N ILE A 11 37.18 -6.13 -6.62
CA ILE A 11 35.73 -5.83 -6.66
C ILE A 11 35.36 -4.79 -5.59
N SER A 12 35.90 -4.93 -4.37
CA SER A 12 35.74 -3.95 -3.30
C SER A 12 36.18 -2.55 -3.76
N ARG A 13 37.38 -2.41 -4.34
CA ARG A 13 37.92 -1.14 -4.82
C ARG A 13 37.16 -0.56 -6.01
N PHE A 14 36.60 -1.41 -6.88
CA PHE A 14 35.66 -0.98 -7.91
C PHE A 14 34.38 -0.39 -7.29
N LEU A 15 33.81 -1.04 -6.27
CA LEU A 15 32.65 -0.57 -5.53
C LEU A 15 32.95 0.61 -4.57
N ASP A 16 34.22 0.95 -4.34
CA ASP A 16 34.56 2.18 -3.62
C ASP A 16 34.34 3.43 -4.48
N SER A 17 34.37 3.33 -5.83
CA SER A 17 34.04 4.45 -6.74
C SER A 17 32.57 4.93 -6.61
N ASP A 18 32.32 6.24 -6.73
CA ASP A 18 31.01 6.85 -6.43
C ASP A 18 29.86 6.27 -7.28
N ILE A 19 30.09 6.15 -8.59
CA ILE A 19 29.20 5.51 -9.55
C ILE A 19 29.98 4.40 -10.26
N PRO A 20 29.90 3.14 -9.81
CA PRO A 20 30.58 2.04 -10.48
C PRO A 20 29.99 1.87 -11.90
N THR A 21 30.81 2.04 -12.92
CA THR A 21 30.44 1.86 -14.33
C THR A 21 31.27 0.73 -14.93
N ILE A 22 30.61 -0.22 -15.59
CA ILE A 22 31.26 -1.43 -16.09
C ILE A 22 31.73 -1.19 -17.52
N SER A 23 33.04 -1.03 -17.68
CA SER A 23 33.71 -0.95 -18.98
C SER A 23 33.76 -2.31 -19.67
N SER A 24 34.13 -2.35 -20.96
CA SER A 24 34.45 -3.58 -21.70
C SER A 24 35.45 -4.46 -20.95
N ASN A 25 36.53 -3.87 -20.47
CA ASN A 25 37.62 -4.58 -19.82
C ASN A 25 37.19 -5.11 -18.42
N PHE A 26 36.27 -4.41 -17.74
CA PHE A 26 35.67 -4.92 -16.50
C PHE A 26 34.59 -5.98 -16.77
N LYS A 27 33.91 -5.95 -17.93
CA LYS A 27 33.09 -7.08 -18.40
C LYS A 27 33.96 -8.32 -18.57
N GLU A 28 35.04 -8.24 -19.33
CA GLU A 28 35.99 -9.36 -19.55
C GLU A 28 36.61 -9.88 -18.25
N PHE A 29 36.81 -9.01 -17.25
CA PHE A 29 37.17 -9.44 -15.91
C PHE A 29 36.04 -10.27 -15.26
N LEU A 30 34.81 -9.74 -15.21
CA LEU A 30 33.65 -10.42 -14.59
C LEU A 30 33.17 -11.68 -15.34
N VAL A 31 33.50 -11.87 -16.62
CA VAL A 31 33.16 -13.10 -17.36
C VAL A 31 33.88 -14.34 -16.80
N LYS A 32 35.00 -14.15 -16.09
CA LYS A 32 35.76 -15.24 -15.46
C LYS A 32 34.96 -15.88 -14.32
N ASP A 33 35.17 -17.17 -14.11
CA ASP A 33 34.41 -17.98 -13.15
C ASP A 33 34.62 -17.49 -11.70
N GLY A 34 33.55 -17.47 -10.90
CA GLY A 34 33.58 -16.98 -9.52
C GLY A 34 33.51 -15.45 -9.35
N MET A 35 33.70 -14.66 -10.42
CA MET A 35 33.74 -13.18 -10.29
C MET A 35 32.36 -12.55 -10.13
N ILE A 36 31.33 -13.13 -10.75
CA ILE A 36 29.94 -12.64 -10.68
C ILE A 36 29.30 -13.11 -9.38
N GLU A 37 29.54 -14.36 -9.02
CA GLU A 37 29.21 -14.97 -7.74
C GLU A 37 29.75 -14.08 -6.60
N MET A 38 31.02 -13.67 -6.66
CA MET A 38 31.61 -12.75 -5.68
C MET A 38 31.06 -11.32 -5.74
N LEU A 39 30.64 -10.82 -6.91
CA LEU A 39 29.91 -9.54 -7.00
C LEU A 39 28.52 -9.64 -6.35
N ILE A 40 27.80 -10.74 -6.60
CA ILE A 40 26.51 -11.06 -5.98
C ILE A 40 26.66 -11.26 -4.47
N MET A 41 27.79 -11.80 -3.97
CA MET A 41 28.06 -11.91 -2.53
C MET A 41 27.98 -10.57 -1.77
N PHE A 42 28.19 -9.41 -2.40
CA PHE A 42 27.94 -8.11 -1.77
C PHE A 42 26.44 -7.75 -1.65
N ILE A 43 25.55 -8.37 -2.43
CA ILE A 43 24.10 -8.35 -2.19
C ILE A 43 23.72 -9.35 -1.08
N THR A 44 24.34 -10.53 -1.07
CA THR A 44 23.83 -11.69 -0.32
C THR A 44 24.42 -11.88 1.07
N GLN A 45 25.70 -11.55 1.30
CA GLN A 45 26.41 -11.96 2.51
C GLN A 45 26.73 -10.81 3.49
N ASN A 46 26.68 -11.15 4.78
CA ASN A 46 27.59 -10.57 5.77
C ASN A 46 28.89 -11.40 5.75
N PHE A 47 30.04 -10.76 5.55
CA PHE A 47 31.30 -11.41 5.16
C PHE A 47 31.71 -12.65 5.98
N PRO A 48 32.35 -13.67 5.37
CA PRO A 48 32.94 -14.82 6.05
C PRO A 48 33.78 -14.43 7.26
N GLU A 49 33.76 -15.24 8.32
CA GLU A 49 34.47 -14.94 9.58
C GLU A 49 35.99 -14.86 9.38
N THR A 50 36.57 -15.67 8.49
CA THR A 50 37.99 -15.54 8.09
C THR A 50 38.33 -14.16 7.51
N ILE A 51 37.52 -13.64 6.59
CA ILE A 51 37.70 -12.27 6.04
C ILE A 51 37.44 -11.22 7.12
N ARG A 52 36.48 -11.47 8.03
CA ARG A 52 36.17 -10.58 9.16
C ARG A 52 37.35 -10.48 10.14
N ASP A 53 38.05 -11.57 10.38
CA ASP A 53 39.21 -11.63 11.27
C ASP A 53 40.49 -11.17 10.57
N GLU A 54 40.70 -11.46 9.28
CA GLU A 54 41.76 -10.84 8.47
C GLU A 54 41.62 -9.30 8.43
N ILE A 55 40.39 -8.78 8.34
CA ILE A 55 40.13 -7.33 8.43
C ILE A 55 40.46 -6.79 9.83
N LYS A 56 40.11 -7.50 10.92
CA LYS A 56 40.53 -7.10 12.29
C LYS A 56 42.04 -7.08 12.41
N ASP A 57 42.73 -8.11 11.92
CA ASP A 57 44.19 -8.22 11.95
C ASP A 57 44.86 -7.11 11.14
N HIS A 58 44.30 -6.77 9.98
CA HIS A 58 44.83 -5.69 9.13
C HIS A 58 44.57 -4.31 9.75
N GLN A 59 43.45 -4.11 10.44
CA GLN A 59 43.18 -2.90 11.23
C GLN A 59 44.07 -2.82 12.47
N LEU A 60 44.31 -3.95 13.15
CA LEU A 60 45.21 -4.03 14.31
C LEU A 60 46.66 -3.71 13.91
N LYS A 61 47.12 -4.23 12.76
CA LYS A 61 48.41 -3.89 12.16
C LYS A 61 48.51 -2.41 11.82
N GLN A 62 47.49 -1.82 11.19
CA GLN A 62 47.46 -0.36 10.94
C GLN A 62 47.46 0.47 12.24
N GLN A 63 46.76 0.03 13.29
CA GLN A 63 46.82 0.69 14.60
C GLN A 63 48.20 0.54 15.27
N GLN A 64 48.91 -0.56 15.05
CA GLN A 64 50.28 -0.76 15.52
C GLN A 64 51.28 0.10 14.73
N GLU A 65 51.16 0.16 13.40
CA GLU A 65 51.96 1.05 12.54
C GLU A 65 51.73 2.53 12.91
N ASN A 66 50.48 2.94 13.09
CA ASN A 66 50.15 4.32 13.50
C ASN A 66 50.73 4.66 14.88
N LYS A 67 50.64 3.75 15.86
CA LYS A 67 51.28 3.94 17.18
C LYS A 67 52.80 3.96 17.11
N LEU A 68 53.41 3.19 16.21
CA LEU A 68 54.85 3.21 15.96
C LEU A 68 55.27 4.54 15.32
N LEU A 69 54.47 5.07 14.38
CA LEU A 69 54.65 6.42 13.82
C LEU A 69 54.52 7.51 14.90
N GLU A 70 53.51 7.45 15.77
CA GLU A 70 53.36 8.39 16.88
C GLU A 70 54.57 8.35 17.82
N GLN A 71 55.08 7.16 18.16
CA GLN A 71 56.29 7.02 18.99
C GLN A 71 57.54 7.56 18.30
N GLN A 72 57.70 7.37 16.99
CA GLN A 72 58.81 7.97 16.23
C GLN A 72 58.70 9.50 16.15
N GLN A 73 57.50 10.05 15.94
CA GLN A 73 57.26 11.50 15.94
C GLN A 73 57.53 12.13 17.32
N GLN A 74 57.17 11.44 18.41
CA GLN A 74 57.47 11.90 19.78
C GLN A 74 58.99 11.94 20.08
N GLN A 75 59.81 11.14 19.40
CA GLN A 75 61.27 11.15 19.55
C GLN A 75 61.99 12.22 18.70
N GLN A 76 61.29 12.94 17.81
CA GLN A 76 61.90 13.95 16.92
C GLN A 76 61.29 15.37 17.04
N LYS A 77 60.74 15.74 18.19
CA LYS A 77 60.30 17.12 18.45
C LYS A 77 61.32 17.90 19.32
N PRO A 78 62.15 18.79 18.73
CA PRO A 78 63.22 19.48 19.47
C PRO A 78 62.69 20.58 20.41
N LYS A 79 63.53 20.96 21.37
CA LYS A 79 63.33 22.13 22.26
C LYS A 79 63.62 23.44 21.52
N SER A 80 63.23 24.56 22.15
CA SER A 80 63.33 25.97 21.69
C SER A 80 62.21 26.41 20.73
N LEU A 81 61.79 27.68 20.68
CA LEU A 81 62.18 28.86 21.51
C LEU A 81 60.94 29.71 21.88
N SER A 82 61.13 30.69 22.76
CA SER A 82 60.11 31.57 23.36
C SER A 82 60.03 32.96 22.68
N SER A 83 59.33 33.91 23.33
CA SER A 83 58.95 35.28 22.92
C SER A 83 57.76 35.36 21.93
N SER A 84 56.74 36.22 22.03
CA SER A 84 56.34 37.40 22.85
C SER A 84 56.15 38.61 21.93
N LEU A 85 54.93 39.16 21.88
CA LEU A 85 54.67 40.53 21.44
C LEU A 85 53.23 40.93 21.81
N ASP A 86 53.12 42.01 22.58
CA ASP A 86 51.86 42.66 22.97
C ASP A 86 51.39 43.64 21.89
N ASN A 87 50.15 44.13 22.00
CA ASN A 87 49.76 45.43 21.43
C ASN A 87 48.49 45.99 22.07
N GLU A 88 48.41 47.32 22.15
CA GLU A 88 47.37 48.09 22.85
C GLU A 88 46.32 48.67 21.88
N LEU A 89 45.11 49.01 22.37
CA LEU A 89 44.60 50.40 22.39
C LEU A 89 43.24 50.58 23.12
N SER A 90 43.10 51.77 23.72
CA SER A 90 41.91 52.61 24.01
C SER A 90 40.48 52.20 23.56
N SER A 91 39.36 52.65 24.16
CA SER A 91 38.97 53.08 25.52
C SER A 91 37.57 53.76 25.48
N SER A 92 36.57 53.22 26.22
CA SER A 92 35.43 53.90 26.91
C SER A 92 34.55 54.98 26.20
N PRO A 93 33.36 55.35 26.73
CA PRO A 93 32.57 54.80 27.87
C PRO A 93 31.35 53.98 27.31
N THR A 94 30.12 53.83 27.84
CA THR A 94 29.39 54.46 28.97
C THR A 94 28.34 53.50 29.57
N THR A 95 27.96 53.77 30.83
CA THR A 95 27.09 53.01 31.75
C THR A 95 25.58 53.18 31.53
N THR A 96 24.79 52.09 31.56
CA THR A 96 23.75 51.89 32.61
C THR A 96 23.28 50.43 32.71
N THR A 97 22.89 50.01 33.91
CA THR A 97 22.55 48.61 34.26
C THR A 97 21.17 48.50 34.89
N THR A 98 20.37 47.52 34.46
CA THR A 98 19.50 46.79 35.41
C THR A 98 19.20 45.37 34.93
N THR A 99 19.33 44.43 35.85
CA THR A 99 19.13 42.98 35.69
C THR A 99 17.65 42.59 35.70
N THR A 100 17.24 41.60 34.90
CA THR A 100 16.73 40.26 35.34
C THR A 100 15.99 39.53 34.22
N THR A 101 15.86 38.20 34.35
CA THR A 101 15.12 37.22 33.50
C THR A 101 15.51 37.18 32.00
N THR A 102 15.70 36.02 31.36
CA THR A 102 15.13 34.68 31.56
C THR A 102 16.17 33.57 31.32
N THR A 103 16.02 32.44 32.01
CA THR A 103 16.79 31.21 31.74
C THR A 103 16.14 30.40 30.60
N PRO A 104 16.88 30.02 29.54
CA PRO A 104 16.32 29.20 28.46
C PRO A 104 16.13 27.73 28.88
N SER A 105 15.07 27.11 28.39
CA SER A 105 14.65 25.75 28.75
C SER A 105 15.48 24.64 28.10
N ILE A 106 15.86 23.64 28.90
CA ILE A 106 16.60 22.45 28.48
C ILE A 106 15.60 21.34 28.07
N GLU A 107 15.44 21.04 26.78
CA GLU A 107 14.87 19.73 26.36
C GLU A 107 15.12 19.27 24.89
N VAL A 108 16.09 19.86 24.17
CA VAL A 108 16.30 19.56 22.72
C VAL A 108 17.48 18.60 22.44
N ILE A 109 18.19 18.13 23.47
CA ILE A 109 19.45 17.37 23.33
C ILE A 109 19.30 15.89 23.75
N SER A 110 18.49 15.13 23.01
CA SER A 110 18.35 13.67 23.22
C SER A 110 18.33 12.84 21.92
N ASN A 111 17.78 13.38 20.82
CA ASN A 111 17.50 12.61 19.58
C ASN A 111 18.46 12.87 18.39
N ARG A 112 19.78 13.01 18.61
CA ARG A 112 20.74 13.24 17.49
C ARG A 112 21.94 12.30 17.35
N ASN A 113 22.24 11.44 18.33
CA ASN A 113 23.46 10.62 18.29
C ASN A 113 23.27 9.20 17.74
N ASN A 114 22.04 8.72 17.50
CA ASN A 114 21.78 7.48 16.76
C ASN A 114 21.85 7.68 15.24
N LYS A 115 22.84 8.45 14.76
CA LYS A 115 23.16 8.59 13.34
C LYS A 115 23.89 7.33 12.90
N LEU A 116 23.12 6.26 12.65
CA LEU A 116 23.57 4.92 12.27
C LEU A 116 24.78 4.97 11.34
N GLU A 117 25.93 4.54 11.87
CA GLU A 117 27.16 4.36 11.12
C GLU A 117 26.90 3.32 10.04
N THR A 118 26.65 3.81 8.82
CA THR A 118 26.15 2.98 7.73
C THR A 118 27.29 2.10 7.25
N THR A 119 27.30 0.86 7.75
CA THR A 119 28.43 -0.08 7.61
C THR A 119 28.87 -0.14 6.14
N ILE A 120 30.18 -0.08 5.90
CA ILE A 120 30.75 0.00 4.54
C ILE A 120 30.24 -1.13 3.62
N GLY A 121 30.00 -2.33 4.17
CA GLY A 121 29.35 -3.44 3.46
C GLY A 121 27.93 -3.13 2.96
N LEU A 122 27.10 -2.40 3.72
CA LEU A 122 25.77 -1.98 3.29
C LEU A 122 25.85 -0.96 2.15
N MET A 123 26.79 0.00 2.21
CA MET A 123 27.02 0.94 1.11
C MET A 123 27.46 0.22 -0.18
N LYS A 124 28.33 -0.79 -0.07
CA LYS A 124 28.74 -1.64 -1.21
C LYS A 124 27.57 -2.49 -1.73
N SER A 125 26.75 -3.04 -0.85
CA SER A 125 25.51 -3.74 -1.22
C SER A 125 24.53 -2.86 -2.00
N TYR A 126 24.35 -1.60 -1.58
CA TYR A 126 23.55 -0.61 -2.32
C TYR A 126 24.15 -0.31 -3.69
N LYS A 127 25.47 -0.14 -3.80
CA LYS A 127 26.14 0.09 -5.09
C LYS A 127 26.00 -1.10 -6.05
N VAL A 128 26.08 -2.35 -5.57
CA VAL A 128 25.82 -3.53 -6.42
C VAL A 128 24.35 -3.63 -6.81
N MET A 129 23.40 -3.41 -5.90
CA MET A 129 21.98 -3.32 -6.25
C MET A 129 21.73 -2.26 -7.34
N ASN A 130 22.38 -1.10 -7.26
CA ASN A 130 22.25 -0.03 -8.24
C ASN A 130 22.81 -0.41 -9.63
N LEU A 131 23.85 -1.25 -9.72
CA LEU A 131 24.31 -1.80 -11.02
C LEU A 131 23.20 -2.58 -11.73
N PHE A 132 22.37 -3.32 -11.00
CA PHE A 132 21.24 -4.08 -11.58
C PHE A 132 20.00 -3.22 -11.85
N LEU A 133 19.80 -2.13 -11.10
CA LEU A 133 18.71 -1.18 -11.33
C LEU A 133 19.00 -0.21 -12.49
N HIS A 134 20.26 0.16 -12.68
CA HIS A 134 20.74 1.11 -13.70
C HIS A 134 21.94 0.54 -14.48
N PRO A 135 21.75 -0.58 -15.21
CA PRO A 135 22.85 -1.29 -15.86
C PRO A 135 23.40 -0.51 -17.05
N SER A 136 24.71 -0.21 -17.03
CA SER A 136 25.43 0.27 -18.21
C SER A 136 25.38 -0.78 -19.36
N PRO A 137 25.44 -0.40 -20.64
CA PRO A 137 25.29 -1.35 -21.76
C PRO A 137 26.23 -2.58 -21.73
N PRO A 138 27.52 -2.48 -21.31
CA PRO A 138 28.36 -3.68 -21.15
C PRO A 138 27.88 -4.61 -20.03
N PHE A 139 27.26 -4.07 -18.98
CA PHE A 139 26.63 -4.85 -17.91
C PHE A 139 25.31 -5.48 -18.35
N ILE A 140 24.49 -4.81 -19.17
CA ILE A 140 23.30 -5.43 -19.79
C ILE A 140 23.71 -6.70 -20.56
N SER A 141 24.78 -6.62 -21.35
CA SER A 141 25.34 -7.78 -22.05
C SER A 141 25.81 -8.87 -21.09
N LEU A 142 26.53 -8.53 -20.01
CA LEU A 142 27.00 -9.49 -19.01
C LEU A 142 25.87 -10.19 -18.26
N VAL A 143 24.87 -9.43 -17.83
CA VAL A 143 23.74 -9.92 -17.04
C VAL A 143 22.90 -10.90 -17.86
N LYS A 144 22.72 -10.66 -19.17
CA LYS A 144 22.10 -11.63 -20.07
C LYS A 144 22.97 -12.87 -20.30
N GLU A 145 24.28 -12.71 -20.46
CA GLU A 145 25.24 -13.80 -20.72
C GLU A 145 25.40 -14.76 -19.53
N LYS A 146 25.24 -14.27 -18.30
CA LYS A 146 25.50 -15.00 -17.05
C LYS A 146 24.26 -15.07 -16.15
N LEU A 147 23.06 -14.99 -16.74
CA LEU A 147 21.80 -14.87 -16.00
C LEU A 147 21.53 -16.04 -15.06
N SER A 148 21.77 -17.28 -15.50
CA SER A 148 21.72 -18.50 -14.66
C SER A 148 22.51 -18.35 -13.37
N VAL A 149 23.78 -17.94 -13.47
CA VAL A 149 24.71 -17.77 -12.34
C VAL A 149 24.21 -16.69 -11.38
N ILE A 150 23.76 -15.55 -11.93
CA ILE A 150 23.22 -14.44 -11.16
C ILE A 150 21.98 -14.87 -10.37
N ILE A 151 21.05 -15.59 -10.99
CA ILE A 151 19.84 -16.10 -10.33
C ILE A 151 20.21 -17.10 -9.23
N SER A 152 21.08 -18.07 -9.52
CA SER A 152 21.51 -19.09 -8.56
C SER A 152 22.16 -18.46 -7.32
N SER A 153 23.16 -17.58 -7.50
CA SER A 153 23.83 -16.95 -6.36
C SER A 153 22.96 -15.94 -5.61
N LEU A 154 21.90 -15.39 -6.22
CA LEU A 154 20.89 -14.61 -5.50
C LEU A 154 20.03 -15.45 -4.56
N PHE A 155 19.90 -16.77 -4.78
CA PHE A 155 19.16 -17.66 -3.87
C PHE A 155 20.00 -18.22 -2.71
N GLU A 156 21.34 -18.23 -2.82
CA GLU A 156 22.27 -18.57 -1.72
C GLU A 156 22.03 -17.73 -0.44
N ILE A 157 21.41 -16.54 -0.58
CA ILE A 157 20.88 -15.70 0.50
C ILE A 157 20.20 -16.50 1.60
N PHE A 158 19.36 -17.45 1.21
CA PHE A 158 18.45 -18.15 2.12
C PHE A 158 19.02 -19.49 2.59
N GLU A 159 19.99 -20.08 1.87
CA GLU A 159 20.71 -21.27 2.32
C GLU A 159 21.52 -20.98 3.60
N ASN A 160 22.04 -19.75 3.72
CA ASN A 160 22.83 -19.28 4.86
C ASN A 160 22.03 -19.14 6.17
N GLU A 161 20.69 -19.15 6.16
CA GLU A 161 19.89 -19.04 7.40
C GLU A 161 19.92 -20.32 8.25
N ASN A 162 20.13 -21.49 7.64
CA ASN A 162 20.01 -22.78 8.33
C ASN A 162 21.24 -23.18 9.18
N ILE A 163 22.39 -22.51 9.01
CA ILE A 163 23.68 -23.08 9.42
C ILE A 163 24.00 -22.90 10.92
N ASN A 164 23.40 -21.94 11.62
CA ASN A 164 23.68 -21.70 13.05
C ASN A 164 22.42 -21.45 13.88
N LEU A 165 22.03 -22.46 14.68
CA LEU A 165 20.97 -22.37 15.69
C LEU A 165 21.36 -21.53 16.93
N ASP A 166 22.65 -21.21 17.11
CA ASP A 166 23.24 -20.81 18.39
C ASP A 166 23.07 -19.30 18.74
N GLY A 167 21.91 -18.74 18.41
CA GLY A 167 21.37 -17.47 18.94
C GLY A 167 22.13 -16.16 18.66
N SER A 168 23.36 -16.19 18.14
CA SER A 168 24.19 -15.00 17.95
C SER A 168 23.67 -14.09 16.82
N ASN A 169 23.78 -12.76 17.04
CA ASN A 169 23.17 -11.72 16.20
C ASN A 169 23.81 -11.60 14.79
N ARG A 170 23.55 -12.55 13.89
CA ARG A 170 23.69 -12.31 12.44
C ARG A 170 22.53 -11.41 12.00
N SER A 171 22.81 -10.32 11.28
CA SER A 171 21.75 -9.52 10.67
C SER A 171 21.05 -10.34 9.58
N LEU A 172 19.73 -10.14 9.43
CA LEU A 172 18.95 -10.85 8.43
C LEU A 172 19.51 -10.57 7.01
N PRO A 173 19.38 -11.54 6.09
CA PRO A 173 19.67 -11.32 4.68
C PRO A 173 18.98 -10.06 4.13
N ASN A 174 19.63 -9.37 3.18
CA ASN A 174 19.06 -8.16 2.57
C ASN A 174 17.99 -8.50 1.52
N ILE A 175 16.86 -9.01 2.01
CA ILE A 175 15.67 -9.39 1.25
C ILE A 175 15.14 -8.20 0.41
N HIS A 176 15.38 -6.94 0.84
CA HIS A 176 15.05 -5.75 0.04
C HIS A 176 15.91 -5.68 -1.23
N HIS A 177 17.24 -5.76 -1.11
CA HIS A 177 18.14 -5.73 -2.27
C HIS A 177 17.89 -6.91 -3.20
N PHE A 178 17.74 -8.13 -2.66
CA PHE A 178 17.32 -9.30 -3.42
C PHE A 178 16.04 -9.03 -4.23
N SER A 179 14.97 -8.58 -3.58
CA SER A 179 13.68 -8.33 -4.24
C SER A 179 13.78 -7.27 -5.34
N LYS A 180 14.61 -6.22 -5.11
CA LYS A 180 14.87 -5.15 -6.09
C LYS A 180 15.64 -5.67 -7.30
N VAL A 181 16.72 -6.42 -7.09
CA VAL A 181 17.52 -7.01 -8.17
C VAL A 181 16.69 -8.01 -8.96
N MET A 182 16.00 -8.94 -8.29
CA MET A 182 15.10 -9.91 -8.94
C MET A 182 13.98 -9.23 -9.74
N SER A 183 13.38 -8.15 -9.22
CA SER A 183 12.39 -7.36 -9.96
C SER A 183 12.99 -6.71 -11.21
N SER A 184 14.22 -6.19 -11.12
CA SER A 184 14.91 -5.55 -12.24
C SER A 184 15.29 -6.55 -13.33
N LEU A 185 15.90 -7.68 -12.94
CA LEU A 185 16.26 -8.79 -13.83
C LEU A 185 15.02 -9.32 -14.56
N PHE A 186 13.94 -9.58 -13.84
CA PHE A 186 12.70 -10.07 -14.43
C PHE A 186 11.99 -9.04 -15.33
N TYR A 187 12.11 -7.74 -15.05
CA TYR A 187 11.56 -6.68 -15.91
C TYR A 187 12.36 -6.53 -17.22
N GLN A 188 13.69 -6.57 -17.14
CA GLN A 188 14.60 -6.43 -18.29
C GLN A 188 14.65 -7.70 -19.16
N TYR A 189 14.73 -8.88 -18.55
CA TYR A 189 14.99 -10.16 -19.21
C TYR A 189 13.86 -11.16 -19.00
N THR A 190 12.59 -10.72 -19.00
CA THR A 190 11.41 -11.54 -18.63
C THR A 190 11.42 -12.96 -19.22
N PHE A 191 11.81 -13.13 -20.48
CA PHE A 191 11.86 -14.44 -21.14
C PHE A 191 13.10 -15.26 -20.78
N ASP A 192 14.29 -14.66 -20.81
CA ASP A 192 15.51 -15.37 -20.45
C ASP A 192 15.45 -15.83 -18.98
N PHE A 193 15.00 -14.96 -18.07
CA PHE A 193 14.81 -15.23 -16.64
C PHE A 193 13.79 -16.35 -16.38
N LEU A 194 12.69 -16.41 -17.15
CA LEU A 194 11.72 -17.50 -17.04
C LEU A 194 12.21 -18.82 -17.66
N ASN A 195 13.04 -18.77 -18.71
CA ASN A 195 13.68 -19.94 -19.28
C ASN A 195 14.71 -20.52 -18.29
N GLU A 196 15.60 -19.70 -17.75
CA GLU A 196 16.60 -20.06 -16.73
C GLU A 196 15.93 -20.72 -15.51
N LEU A 197 14.89 -20.08 -14.95
CA LEU A 197 14.08 -20.66 -13.86
C LEU A 197 13.31 -21.94 -14.25
N SER A 198 13.29 -22.33 -15.51
CA SER A 198 12.70 -23.59 -16.02
C SER A 198 13.72 -24.65 -16.43
N GLU A 199 14.97 -24.25 -16.70
CA GLU A 199 16.11 -25.12 -17.02
C GLU A 199 16.88 -25.55 -15.76
N ILE A 200 16.86 -24.73 -14.70
CA ILE A 200 17.21 -25.14 -13.32
C ILE A 200 16.43 -26.40 -12.93
N ASP A 201 17.12 -27.39 -12.33
CA ASP A 201 16.51 -28.67 -11.98
C ASP A 201 15.23 -28.53 -11.15
N LYS A 202 14.28 -29.45 -11.35
CA LYS A 202 12.95 -29.47 -10.72
C LYS A 202 13.00 -29.50 -9.19
N LYS A 203 14.07 -29.99 -8.56
CA LYS A 203 14.30 -29.92 -7.11
C LYS A 203 14.71 -28.50 -6.70
N THR A 204 15.71 -27.92 -7.37
CA THR A 204 16.23 -26.57 -7.10
C THR A 204 15.18 -25.50 -7.42
N GLN A 205 14.44 -25.63 -8.52
CA GLN A 205 13.28 -24.78 -8.83
C GLN A 205 12.26 -24.84 -7.69
N LYS A 206 11.87 -26.03 -7.21
CA LYS A 206 10.92 -26.15 -6.09
C LYS A 206 11.48 -25.44 -4.85
N MET A 207 12.75 -25.66 -4.52
CA MET A 207 13.44 -25.04 -3.39
C MET A 207 13.43 -23.50 -3.48
N TYR A 208 13.83 -22.92 -4.60
CA TYR A 208 13.83 -21.47 -4.82
C TYR A 208 12.43 -20.85 -4.67
N PHE A 209 11.38 -21.50 -5.20
CA PHE A 209 10.01 -21.01 -5.02
C PHE A 209 9.46 -21.24 -3.61
N GLN A 210 9.83 -22.34 -2.95
CA GLN A 210 9.50 -22.61 -1.55
C GLN A 210 10.13 -21.55 -0.62
N ILE A 211 11.38 -21.17 -0.87
CA ILE A 211 12.11 -20.10 -0.17
C ILE A 211 11.40 -18.74 -0.30
N LEU A 212 10.97 -18.35 -1.51
CA LEU A 212 10.17 -17.13 -1.73
C LEU A 212 8.83 -17.20 -1.00
N VAL A 213 8.20 -18.38 -0.98
CA VAL A 213 6.91 -18.65 -0.34
C VAL A 213 6.99 -18.55 1.19
N GLU A 214 8.04 -19.11 1.80
CA GLU A 214 8.30 -19.01 3.25
C GLU A 214 8.58 -17.55 3.65
N ASN A 215 9.25 -16.80 2.77
CA ASN A 215 9.55 -15.38 2.94
C ASN A 215 8.47 -14.41 2.40
N ILE A 216 7.29 -14.89 1.99
CA ILE A 216 6.19 -14.06 1.48
C ILE A 216 5.62 -13.07 2.52
N HIS A 217 6.00 -13.22 3.79
CA HIS A 217 5.66 -12.29 4.85
C HIS A 217 6.42 -10.95 4.74
N HIS A 218 7.46 -10.86 3.91
CA HIS A 218 8.11 -9.60 3.53
C HIS A 218 7.40 -8.91 2.37
N THR A 219 7.00 -7.64 2.54
CA THR A 219 6.29 -6.86 1.52
C THR A 219 7.04 -6.79 0.17
N THR A 220 8.37 -6.74 0.17
CA THR A 220 9.14 -6.70 -1.09
C THR A 220 9.05 -8.01 -1.89
N ILE A 221 8.84 -9.15 -1.22
CA ILE A 221 8.59 -10.45 -1.86
C ILE A 221 7.15 -10.50 -2.40
N GLN A 222 6.19 -9.90 -1.70
CA GLN A 222 4.81 -9.72 -2.19
C GLN A 222 4.80 -8.83 -3.45
N ASP A 223 5.53 -7.72 -3.44
CA ASP A 223 5.71 -6.84 -4.61
C ASP A 223 6.35 -7.59 -5.79
N LEU A 224 7.39 -8.41 -5.54
CA LEU A 224 8.03 -9.25 -6.55
C LEU A 224 7.01 -10.25 -7.17
N PHE A 225 6.22 -10.95 -6.36
CA PHE A 225 5.16 -11.84 -6.88
C PHE A 225 4.10 -11.07 -7.68
N ILE A 226 3.71 -9.87 -7.25
CA ILE A 226 2.75 -9.01 -7.98
C ILE A 226 3.34 -8.52 -9.31
N ILE A 227 4.63 -8.18 -9.36
CA ILE A 227 5.35 -7.81 -10.58
C ILE A 227 5.41 -9.02 -11.55
N ILE A 228 5.74 -10.21 -11.04
CA ILE A 228 5.75 -11.46 -11.81
C ILE A 228 4.38 -11.75 -12.41
N ALA A 229 3.32 -11.73 -11.61
CA ALA A 229 1.95 -11.97 -12.07
C ALA A 229 1.50 -10.92 -13.11
N LYS A 230 1.76 -9.63 -12.87
CA LYS A 230 1.41 -8.54 -13.80
C LYS A 230 2.15 -8.64 -15.13
N ARG A 231 3.48 -8.83 -15.12
CA ARG A 231 4.26 -8.93 -16.37
C ARG A 231 3.97 -10.23 -17.12
N ALA A 232 3.71 -11.34 -16.43
CA ALA A 232 3.27 -12.58 -17.08
C ALA A 232 1.91 -12.37 -17.80
N SER A 233 0.93 -11.77 -17.12
CA SER A 233 -0.36 -11.44 -17.73
C SER A 233 -0.22 -10.42 -18.88
N ALA A 234 0.64 -9.41 -18.73
CA ALA A 234 0.91 -8.44 -19.79
C ALA A 234 1.60 -9.08 -21.00
N SER A 235 2.57 -9.98 -20.80
CA SER A 235 3.28 -10.68 -21.87
C SER A 235 2.35 -11.62 -22.65
N VAL A 236 1.39 -12.27 -21.97
CA VAL A 236 0.33 -13.06 -22.64
C VAL A 236 -0.55 -12.18 -23.54
N ASN A 237 -0.82 -10.93 -23.16
CA ASN A 237 -1.61 -10.00 -23.97
C ASN A 237 -0.78 -9.37 -25.10
N GLU A 238 0.44 -8.92 -24.81
CA GLU A 238 1.40 -8.33 -25.76
C GLU A 238 1.67 -9.30 -26.92
N TYR A 239 1.96 -10.56 -26.61
CA TYR A 239 2.24 -11.57 -27.63
C TYR A 239 0.99 -12.05 -28.40
N GLN A 240 -0.24 -11.81 -27.94
CA GLN A 240 -1.42 -12.07 -28.79
C GLN A 240 -1.45 -11.17 -30.02
N THR A 241 -0.69 -10.07 -30.04
CA THR A 241 -0.64 -9.12 -31.16
C THR A 241 0.55 -9.32 -32.11
N SER A 242 1.66 -9.92 -31.65
CA SER A 242 2.93 -9.94 -32.39
C SER A 242 3.26 -11.26 -33.11
N ASN A 243 3.15 -12.42 -32.44
CA ASN A 243 3.48 -13.72 -33.03
C ASN A 243 2.73 -14.90 -32.36
N PRO A 244 1.57 -15.36 -32.90
CA PRO A 244 0.70 -16.35 -32.26
C PRO A 244 1.34 -17.73 -31.99
N ILE A 245 2.44 -18.07 -32.67
CA ILE A 245 3.17 -19.32 -32.45
C ILE A 245 4.01 -19.21 -31.17
N GLU A 246 4.72 -18.09 -31.00
CA GLU A 246 5.48 -17.81 -29.78
C GLU A 246 4.55 -17.55 -28.60
N THR A 247 3.40 -16.86 -28.77
CA THR A 247 2.37 -16.73 -27.73
C THR A 247 1.95 -18.11 -27.20
N LYS A 248 1.70 -19.07 -28.09
CA LYS A 248 1.32 -20.44 -27.69
C LYS A 248 2.47 -21.20 -27.04
N LYS A 249 3.73 -20.94 -27.40
CA LYS A 249 4.90 -21.50 -26.70
C LYS A 249 5.02 -20.89 -25.30
N ILE A 250 5.00 -19.56 -25.18
CA ILE A 250 5.09 -18.78 -23.94
C ILE A 250 3.93 -19.11 -23.00
N GLN A 251 2.69 -19.12 -23.47
CA GLN A 251 1.50 -19.45 -22.68
C GLN A 251 1.57 -20.90 -22.20
N LYS A 252 1.96 -21.86 -23.05
CA LYS A 252 2.20 -23.24 -22.62
C LYS A 252 3.37 -23.34 -21.64
N THR A 253 4.44 -22.57 -21.79
CA THR A 253 5.56 -22.53 -20.83
C THR A 253 5.11 -21.94 -19.51
N LEU A 254 4.32 -20.86 -19.46
CA LEU A 254 3.77 -20.27 -18.24
C LEU A 254 2.74 -21.17 -17.55
N GLN A 255 1.81 -21.78 -18.31
CA GLN A 255 0.79 -22.69 -17.76
C GLN A 255 1.37 -24.05 -17.33
N LYS A 256 2.36 -24.59 -18.06
CA LYS A 256 3.15 -25.76 -17.60
C LYS A 256 4.18 -25.39 -16.56
N SER A 257 4.53 -24.11 -16.42
CA SER A 257 5.51 -23.68 -15.44
C SER A 257 4.98 -24.05 -14.09
N LYS A 258 5.78 -24.82 -13.36
CA LYS A 258 5.49 -25.08 -11.97
C LYS A 258 5.39 -23.78 -11.18
N VAL A 259 5.97 -22.67 -11.65
CA VAL A 259 5.83 -21.35 -11.01
C VAL A 259 4.38 -20.89 -10.95
N PHE A 260 3.63 -20.86 -12.05
CA PHE A 260 2.21 -20.46 -11.99
C PHE A 260 1.40 -21.44 -11.13
N ASN A 261 1.67 -22.74 -11.26
CA ASN A 261 1.00 -23.77 -10.48
C ASN A 261 1.45 -23.84 -9.00
N ILE A 262 2.61 -23.31 -8.61
CA ILE A 262 3.11 -23.22 -7.22
C ILE A 262 2.70 -21.90 -6.58
N ILE A 263 2.61 -20.80 -7.33
CA ILE A 263 1.99 -19.58 -6.83
C ILE A 263 0.50 -19.83 -6.62
N SER A 264 -0.19 -20.36 -7.64
CA SER A 264 -1.60 -20.74 -7.53
C SER A 264 -1.81 -21.81 -6.46
N SER A 265 -1.00 -22.89 -6.43
CA SER A 265 -1.17 -23.89 -5.37
C SER A 265 -0.71 -23.42 -4.00
N PHE A 266 0.21 -22.48 -3.83
CA PHE A 266 0.47 -21.93 -2.49
C PHE A 266 -0.77 -21.19 -1.95
N PHE A 267 -1.44 -20.41 -2.80
CA PHE A 267 -2.73 -19.80 -2.46
C PHE A 267 -3.88 -20.82 -2.32
N THR A 268 -3.79 -22.03 -2.90
CA THR A 268 -4.79 -23.11 -2.79
C THR A 268 -4.32 -24.38 -2.05
N LEU A 269 -3.24 -24.33 -1.25
CA LEU A 269 -2.66 -25.52 -0.58
C LEU A 269 -2.03 -25.18 0.79
N GLN A 270 -2.21 -23.94 1.28
CA GLN A 270 -2.55 -23.75 2.70
C GLN A 270 -3.98 -24.22 3.03
N GLN A 271 -4.72 -24.76 2.04
CA GLN A 271 -5.96 -25.50 2.27
C GLN A 271 -5.67 -26.74 3.15
N HIS A 272 -6.24 -26.75 4.35
CA HIS A 272 -6.34 -27.88 5.29
C HIS A 272 -5.05 -28.42 5.96
N PRO A 273 -4.63 -27.82 7.08
CA PRO A 273 -3.87 -28.50 8.13
C PRO A 273 -4.79 -29.07 9.24
N ASN A 274 -5.95 -29.64 8.87
CA ASN A 274 -6.90 -30.26 9.82
C ASN A 274 -7.78 -31.31 9.10
N GLY A 275 -7.88 -32.52 9.66
CA GLY A 275 -8.86 -33.53 9.22
C GLY A 275 -8.33 -34.74 8.42
N GLY A 276 -7.18 -35.32 8.77
CA GLY A 276 -6.74 -36.60 8.19
C GLY A 276 -5.42 -37.13 8.75
N ALA A 277 -5.49 -38.17 9.59
CA ALA A 277 -4.29 -38.79 10.17
C ALA A 277 -3.57 -39.68 9.16
N VAL A 278 -2.56 -39.14 8.48
CA VAL A 278 -1.64 -39.91 7.63
C VAL A 278 -0.35 -40.18 8.39
N ASN A 279 -0.14 -41.45 8.78
CA ASN A 279 1.13 -41.91 9.32
C ASN A 279 2.23 -41.79 8.27
N ILE A 280 3.12 -40.80 8.41
CA ILE A 280 4.42 -40.79 7.72
C ILE A 280 5.47 -41.35 8.68
N ILE A 281 5.38 -42.65 8.94
CA ILE A 281 6.47 -43.44 9.52
C ILE A 281 7.29 -44.00 8.36
N ASN A 282 8.60 -43.73 8.38
CA ASN A 282 9.68 -44.38 7.64
C ASN A 282 9.37 -44.91 6.22
N SER A 283 9.99 -44.26 5.22
CA SER A 283 10.37 -44.91 3.97
C SER A 283 11.85 -44.64 3.68
N ASN A 284 12.71 -45.29 4.46
CA ASN A 284 14.07 -45.59 4.02
C ASN A 284 13.96 -46.43 2.74
N ASN A 285 14.67 -46.07 1.67
CA ASN A 285 15.25 -47.07 0.78
C ASN A 285 16.43 -46.54 -0.06
N GLY A 286 17.62 -46.92 0.39
CA GLY A 286 18.62 -47.59 -0.46
C GLY A 286 19.24 -46.82 -1.63
N PHE A 287 20.48 -46.38 -1.43
CA PHE A 287 21.49 -46.47 -2.48
C PHE A 287 22.86 -46.94 -1.93
N ALA A 288 23.40 -47.97 -2.57
CA ALA A 288 24.80 -48.42 -2.62
C ALA A 288 25.55 -48.84 -1.33
N ASN A 289 25.91 -50.13 -1.33
CA ASN A 289 27.25 -50.70 -1.02
C ASN A 289 27.93 -50.41 0.33
N GLY A 290 27.94 -51.44 1.18
CA GLY A 290 28.90 -51.62 2.27
C GLY A 290 29.19 -53.10 2.50
N ASN A 291 30.12 -53.70 1.75
CA ASN A 291 30.58 -55.07 1.99
C ASN A 291 31.37 -55.13 3.31
N ILE A 292 30.90 -55.93 4.27
CA ILE A 292 31.75 -56.60 5.27
C ILE A 292 31.20 -58.01 5.51
N THR A 293 32.07 -59.00 5.36
CA THR A 293 31.82 -60.40 5.66
C THR A 293 32.14 -60.69 7.13
N ASN A 294 31.30 -61.43 7.85
CA ASN A 294 31.68 -62.77 8.37
C ASN A 294 30.67 -63.41 9.34
N SER A 295 30.45 -64.71 9.12
CA SER A 295 30.49 -65.80 10.11
C SER A 295 29.56 -65.83 11.33
N ASN A 296 28.74 -66.89 11.32
CA ASN A 296 28.65 -67.95 12.33
C ASN A 296 27.58 -67.91 13.46
N ASN A 297 26.75 -68.96 13.37
CA ASN A 297 26.35 -69.89 14.44
C ASN A 297 25.17 -69.58 15.38
N ASN A 298 24.10 -70.34 15.15
CA ASN A 298 23.45 -71.26 16.10
C ASN A 298 23.10 -70.76 17.52
N LEU A 299 21.81 -70.76 17.86
CA LEU A 299 21.21 -71.91 18.57
C LEU A 299 19.66 -71.88 18.68
N ASN A 300 19.12 -73.08 18.84
CA ASN A 300 17.73 -73.54 18.94
C ASN A 300 16.78 -72.75 19.87
N GLY A 301 15.47 -72.73 19.58
CA GLY A 301 14.48 -71.97 20.38
C GLY A 301 12.98 -72.37 20.37
N ALA A 302 12.60 -73.57 19.89
CA ALA A 302 11.33 -74.29 20.12
C ALA A 302 9.92 -73.63 19.99
N ASN A 303 9.06 -74.33 19.22
CA ASN A 303 7.64 -74.65 19.46
C ASN A 303 6.44 -73.70 19.13
N ASN A 304 5.55 -74.30 18.33
CA ASN A 304 4.08 -74.36 18.42
C ASN A 304 3.17 -73.15 18.07
N ASN A 305 2.72 -73.21 16.81
CA ASN A 305 1.37 -73.65 16.41
C ASN A 305 0.09 -72.82 16.70
N ASN A 306 -0.63 -72.65 15.58
CA ASN A 306 -2.08 -72.75 15.39
C ASN A 306 -2.95 -71.49 15.56
N SER A 307 -3.19 -70.84 14.41
CA SER A 307 -4.51 -70.58 13.82
C SER A 307 -5.68 -70.20 14.74
N ASN A 308 -6.25 -69.01 14.50
CA ASN A 308 -7.70 -68.91 14.40
C ASN A 308 -8.11 -67.89 13.32
N ASN A 309 -9.35 -68.00 12.83
CA ASN A 309 -9.85 -67.38 11.61
C ASN A 309 -11.28 -66.85 11.82
N ASN A 310 -11.67 -65.79 11.11
CA ASN A 310 -13.04 -65.25 10.95
C ASN A 310 -13.90 -65.02 12.22
N ASN A 311 -14.41 -63.80 12.40
CA ASN A 311 -15.81 -63.53 12.02
C ASN A 311 -16.12 -62.02 11.89
N SER A 312 -17.18 -61.71 11.15
CA SER A 312 -17.81 -60.38 11.04
C SER A 312 -18.93 -60.17 12.07
N ASN A 313 -19.20 -58.93 12.53
CA ASN A 313 -20.55 -58.36 12.40
C ASN A 313 -20.70 -56.83 12.67
N SER A 314 -21.77 -56.26 12.10
CA SER A 314 -22.66 -55.18 12.59
C SER A 314 -22.16 -53.97 13.42
N ASN A 315 -22.19 -52.79 12.79
CA ASN A 315 -23.24 -51.74 13.00
C ASN A 315 -23.72 -51.40 14.44
N ASN A 316 -23.53 -50.15 14.91
CA ASN A 316 -24.60 -49.37 15.57
C ASN A 316 -24.33 -47.83 15.66
N ASN A 317 -25.31 -47.08 16.22
CA ASN A 317 -25.51 -45.62 16.15
C ASN A 317 -25.79 -44.96 17.54
N ASN A 318 -25.16 -43.81 17.83
CA ASN A 318 -25.59 -42.72 18.75
C ASN A 318 -24.51 -41.60 18.74
N ASN A 319 -24.72 -40.28 18.84
CA ASN A 319 -25.81 -39.38 19.27
C ASN A 319 -25.75 -38.84 20.73
N ASN A 320 -26.04 -37.54 20.88
CA ASN A 320 -26.60 -36.81 22.05
C ASN A 320 -25.71 -35.98 23.04
N SER A 321 -26.15 -34.73 23.26
CA SER A 321 -26.19 -33.94 24.53
C SER A 321 -25.01 -33.14 25.16
N ASN A 322 -25.14 -31.79 25.08
CA ASN A 322 -25.66 -30.88 26.14
C ASN A 322 -24.75 -30.11 27.16
N ASN A 323 -25.22 -28.87 27.44
CA ASN A 323 -25.26 -28.09 28.69
C ASN A 323 -24.16 -27.09 29.16
N ASN A 324 -24.41 -25.82 28.83
CA ASN A 324 -24.35 -24.58 29.65
C ASN A 324 -24.11 -24.68 31.19
N ASN A 325 -23.14 -23.90 31.73
CA ASN A 325 -23.20 -23.32 33.09
C ASN A 325 -22.32 -22.04 33.26
N ASN A 326 -22.29 -21.43 34.46
CA ASN A 326 -22.37 -19.96 34.63
C ASN A 326 -21.74 -19.40 35.95
N ASN A 327 -21.46 -18.09 35.96
CA ASN A 327 -21.56 -17.11 37.07
C ASN A 327 -20.39 -16.78 38.07
N ASN A 328 -20.33 -15.48 38.41
CA ASN A 328 -19.88 -14.73 39.61
C ASN A 328 -18.53 -14.95 40.36
N ASN A 329 -17.66 -13.91 40.31
CA ASN A 329 -17.41 -12.89 41.37
C ASN A 329 -17.38 -13.27 42.87
N ASN A 330 -16.31 -12.89 43.61
CA ASN A 330 -16.43 -12.28 44.96
C ASN A 330 -15.21 -11.43 45.43
N ASN A 331 -15.47 -10.50 46.37
CA ASN A 331 -14.55 -9.73 47.23
C ASN A 331 -13.76 -10.64 48.23
N ASN A 332 -12.70 -10.21 48.96
CA ASN A 332 -12.71 -9.11 49.95
C ASN A 332 -11.30 -8.75 50.52
N SER A 333 -11.23 -7.71 51.35
CA SER A 333 -10.03 -7.10 51.98
C SER A 333 -9.55 -7.72 53.32
N ASN A 334 -8.26 -7.55 53.69
CA ASN A 334 -7.90 -6.92 54.98
C ASN A 334 -6.44 -6.41 55.13
N SER A 335 -6.28 -5.38 55.97
CA SER A 335 -5.19 -5.00 56.92
C SER A 335 -3.68 -5.22 56.66
N ASN A 336 -2.91 -4.18 57.02
CA ASN A 336 -1.59 -4.16 57.68
C ASN A 336 -0.38 -4.80 56.94
N ASN A 337 0.86 -4.33 57.10
CA ASN A 337 1.45 -3.56 58.19
C ASN A 337 2.54 -2.59 57.66
N SER A 338 2.57 -1.35 58.15
CA SER A 338 3.52 -0.34 57.68
C SER A 338 4.72 -0.19 58.62
N ASN A 339 5.87 -0.78 58.26
CA ASN A 339 7.14 -0.21 58.71
C ASN A 339 8.25 -0.30 57.64
N ASN A 340 8.98 0.80 57.53
CA ASN A 340 9.87 1.14 56.43
C ASN A 340 11.28 0.62 56.68
N ASN A 341 11.85 -0.18 55.76
CA ASN A 341 13.30 -0.14 55.55
C ASN A 341 13.67 -0.52 54.11
N ASN A 342 14.51 0.31 53.49
CA ASN A 342 14.96 0.11 52.11
C ASN A 342 16.14 -0.86 52.05
N ASN A 343 16.05 -1.93 51.25
CA ASN A 343 17.24 -2.46 50.60
C ASN A 343 16.91 -3.06 49.21
N LEU A 344 17.45 -2.43 48.17
CA LEU A 344 17.29 -2.86 46.77
C LEU A 344 18.27 -4.00 46.46
N ASN A 345 17.80 -5.24 46.48
CA ASN A 345 18.60 -6.37 45.99
C ASN A 345 17.74 -7.58 45.55
N ASN A 346 17.22 -7.56 44.32
CA ASN A 346 17.12 -8.78 43.51
C ASN A 346 16.96 -8.50 41.99
N SER A 347 18.09 -8.37 41.30
CA SER A 347 18.14 -8.31 39.83
C SER A 347 18.07 -9.72 39.23
N ASN A 348 16.87 -10.27 39.02
CA ASN A 348 16.72 -11.64 38.45
C ASN A 348 15.45 -11.87 37.59
N GLY A 349 14.92 -10.82 36.94
CA GLY A 349 13.68 -10.89 36.15
C GLY A 349 13.82 -11.20 34.65
N SER A 350 15.03 -11.47 34.14
CA SER A 350 15.35 -11.32 32.71
C SER A 350 14.78 -12.38 31.74
N LEU A 351 14.14 -13.45 32.23
CA LEU A 351 13.69 -14.57 31.40
C LEU A 351 12.30 -14.41 30.76
N ASN A 352 11.44 -13.51 31.26
CA ASN A 352 10.04 -13.44 30.82
C ASN A 352 9.82 -12.79 29.43
N ASN A 353 10.81 -12.06 28.90
CA ASN A 353 10.66 -11.32 27.63
C ASN A 353 10.67 -12.21 26.37
N SER A 354 11.28 -13.40 26.43
CA SER A 354 11.31 -14.33 25.28
C SER A 354 9.95 -14.94 24.99
N SER A 355 9.22 -15.36 26.03
CA SER A 355 7.88 -15.97 25.91
C SER A 355 6.87 -15.02 25.25
N ASN A 356 6.89 -13.74 25.64
CA ASN A 356 6.01 -12.72 25.06
C ASN A 356 6.28 -12.52 23.55
N ASN A 357 7.55 -12.56 23.12
CA ASN A 357 7.89 -12.45 21.70
C ASN A 357 7.43 -13.66 20.87
N ILE A 358 7.44 -14.87 21.45
CA ILE A 358 6.92 -16.08 20.78
C ILE A 358 5.39 -15.96 20.61
N GLN A 359 4.66 -15.59 21.68
CA GLN A 359 3.21 -15.39 21.61
C GLN A 359 2.82 -14.29 20.62
N ILE A 360 3.53 -13.15 20.60
CA ILE A 360 3.26 -12.06 19.63
C ILE A 360 3.50 -12.53 18.18
N LYS A 361 4.49 -13.40 17.92
CA LYS A 361 4.69 -14.02 16.60
C LYS A 361 3.59 -15.01 16.24
N GLN A 362 3.14 -15.85 17.18
CA GLN A 362 2.03 -16.80 16.98
C GLN A 362 0.71 -16.08 16.70
N ILE A 363 0.30 -15.13 17.54
CA ILE A 363 -0.92 -14.32 17.36
C ILE A 363 -0.91 -13.58 16.02
N LYS A 364 0.25 -13.06 15.57
CA LYS A 364 0.39 -12.48 14.22
C LYS A 364 0.19 -13.53 13.12
N LYS A 365 0.81 -14.71 13.24
CA LYS A 365 0.67 -15.81 12.26
C LYS A 365 -0.78 -16.30 12.16
N GLU A 366 -1.44 -16.51 13.28
CA GLU A 366 -2.86 -16.93 13.34
C GLU A 366 -3.78 -15.87 12.74
N LYS A 367 -3.56 -14.59 13.06
CA LYS A 367 -4.32 -13.49 12.46
C LYS A 367 -4.11 -13.39 10.95
N TYR A 368 -2.91 -13.71 10.45
CA TYR A 368 -2.67 -13.81 9.00
C TYR A 368 -3.32 -15.06 8.38
N LEU A 369 -3.32 -16.22 9.05
CA LEU A 369 -4.02 -17.43 8.58
C LEU A 369 -5.52 -17.15 8.44
N LEU A 370 -6.18 -16.67 9.49
CA LEU A 370 -7.61 -16.29 9.48
C LEU A 370 -7.95 -15.26 8.38
N MET A 371 -7.03 -14.34 8.10
CA MET A 371 -7.20 -13.38 7.01
C MET A 371 -7.06 -14.05 5.63
N MET A 372 -6.12 -14.98 5.46
CA MET A 372 -5.90 -15.70 4.21
C MET A 372 -7.00 -16.74 3.92
N GLU A 373 -7.44 -17.51 4.92
CA GLU A 373 -8.58 -18.43 4.81
C GLU A 373 -9.84 -17.68 4.38
N GLY A 374 -10.12 -16.54 5.03
CA GLY A 374 -11.22 -15.66 4.64
C GLY A 374 -11.05 -15.02 3.25
N ILE A 375 -9.82 -14.84 2.74
CA ILE A 375 -9.58 -14.39 1.35
C ILE A 375 -9.78 -15.54 0.36
N THR A 376 -9.42 -16.77 0.71
CA THR A 376 -9.60 -17.94 -0.16
C THR A 376 -11.07 -18.36 -0.26
N GLU A 377 -11.83 -18.38 0.85
CA GLU A 377 -13.30 -18.56 0.80
C GLU A 377 -13.94 -17.47 -0.07
N PHE A 378 -13.53 -16.21 0.14
CA PHE A 378 -14.01 -15.07 -0.62
C PHE A 378 -13.77 -15.19 -2.14
N ILE A 379 -12.55 -15.54 -2.55
CA ILE A 379 -12.19 -15.69 -3.98
C ILE A 379 -12.96 -16.86 -4.59
N ASN A 380 -12.99 -18.02 -3.93
CA ASN A 380 -13.75 -19.19 -4.39
C ASN A 380 -15.23 -18.84 -4.60
N LYS A 381 -15.80 -18.02 -3.72
CA LYS A 381 -17.19 -17.56 -3.78
C LYS A 381 -17.47 -16.52 -4.87
N CYS A 382 -16.49 -15.68 -5.20
CA CYS A 382 -16.55 -14.82 -6.38
C CYS A 382 -16.51 -15.65 -7.67
N ILE A 383 -15.72 -16.73 -7.71
CA ILE A 383 -15.66 -17.67 -8.84
C ILE A 383 -17.00 -18.42 -8.99
N GLU A 384 -17.57 -18.91 -7.88
CA GLU A 384 -18.90 -19.56 -7.83
C GLU A 384 -20.01 -18.64 -8.36
N GLN A 385 -20.06 -17.37 -7.91
CA GLN A 385 -21.10 -16.42 -8.36
C GLN A 385 -20.88 -15.85 -9.78
N LEU A 386 -19.71 -16.05 -10.37
CA LEU A 386 -19.41 -15.71 -11.77
C LEU A 386 -19.66 -16.88 -12.75
N ASP A 387 -20.04 -18.06 -12.26
CA ASP A 387 -20.29 -19.27 -13.08
C ASP A 387 -19.05 -19.68 -13.92
N ILE A 388 -17.83 -19.37 -13.43
CA ILE A 388 -16.58 -19.68 -14.13
C ILE A 388 -16.21 -21.15 -13.87
N HIS A 389 -16.81 -22.03 -14.67
CA HIS A 389 -16.59 -23.46 -14.64
C HIS A 389 -15.82 -23.95 -15.88
N GLY A 390 -14.58 -24.40 -15.68
CA GLY A 390 -13.82 -25.15 -16.69
C GLY A 390 -12.29 -25.07 -16.51
N PRO A 391 -11.54 -26.17 -16.72
CA PRO A 391 -10.07 -26.16 -16.63
C PRO A 391 -9.40 -25.36 -17.76
N ASP A 392 -10.09 -25.19 -18.89
CA ASP A 392 -9.58 -24.45 -20.06
C ASP A 392 -9.76 -22.92 -19.94
N VAL A 393 -10.59 -22.44 -19.00
CA VAL A 393 -10.83 -21.01 -18.76
C VAL A 393 -9.72 -20.45 -17.87
N GLY A 394 -8.52 -20.33 -18.44
CA GLY A 394 -7.34 -19.81 -17.74
C GLY A 394 -7.59 -18.43 -17.14
N PHE A 395 -7.52 -18.33 -15.81
CA PHE A 395 -7.87 -17.11 -15.07
C PHE A 395 -6.89 -15.97 -15.37
N THR A 396 -7.31 -15.03 -16.21
CA THR A 396 -6.54 -13.80 -16.48
C THR A 396 -6.76 -12.79 -15.35
N ILE A 397 -5.78 -11.92 -15.06
CA ILE A 397 -5.95 -10.86 -14.06
C ILE A 397 -7.05 -9.87 -14.50
N SER A 398 -7.22 -9.69 -15.81
CA SER A 398 -8.32 -8.94 -16.44
C SER A 398 -9.72 -9.51 -16.12
N SER A 399 -9.85 -10.79 -15.74
CA SER A 399 -11.13 -11.35 -15.28
C SER A 399 -11.60 -10.72 -13.96
N PHE A 400 -10.69 -10.16 -13.15
CA PHE A 400 -11.00 -9.36 -11.96
C PHE A 400 -11.17 -7.86 -12.26
N GLN A 401 -11.21 -7.46 -13.54
CA GLN A 401 -11.41 -6.08 -13.99
C GLN A 401 -12.58 -5.94 -14.99
N ASN A 402 -13.38 -6.99 -15.18
CA ASN A 402 -14.59 -6.92 -15.97
C ASN A 402 -15.80 -6.42 -15.15
N LYS A 403 -16.83 -5.96 -15.86
CA LYS A 403 -18.08 -5.46 -15.28
C LYS A 403 -18.76 -6.52 -14.40
N GLU A 404 -18.72 -7.77 -14.84
CA GLU A 404 -19.43 -8.91 -14.25
C GLU A 404 -18.90 -9.26 -12.85
N PHE A 405 -17.58 -9.18 -12.63
CA PHE A 405 -16.97 -9.31 -11.31
C PHE A 405 -17.40 -8.16 -10.39
N PHE A 406 -17.39 -6.92 -10.89
CA PHE A 406 -17.80 -5.75 -10.09
C PHE A 406 -19.29 -5.81 -9.71
N ASP A 407 -20.16 -6.21 -10.64
CA ASP A 407 -21.58 -6.48 -10.39
C ASP A 407 -21.76 -7.59 -9.32
N THR A 408 -20.89 -8.60 -9.33
CA THR A 408 -20.89 -9.72 -8.37
C THR A 408 -20.42 -9.28 -6.98
N LEU A 409 -19.38 -8.44 -6.88
CA LEU A 409 -18.95 -7.82 -5.62
C LEU A 409 -20.09 -6.99 -4.99
N ILE A 410 -20.83 -6.24 -5.81
CA ILE A 410 -22.01 -5.49 -5.35
C ILE A 410 -23.11 -6.46 -4.89
N ARG A 411 -23.40 -7.53 -5.63
CA ARG A 411 -24.39 -8.55 -5.25
C ARG A 411 -24.08 -9.20 -3.89
N LEU A 412 -22.81 -9.54 -3.65
CA LEU A 412 -22.31 -10.05 -2.37
C LEU A 412 -22.47 -9.02 -1.23
N MET A 413 -22.23 -7.72 -1.47
CA MET A 413 -22.42 -6.68 -0.46
C MET A 413 -23.88 -6.45 -0.08
N VAL A 414 -24.78 -6.43 -1.07
CA VAL A 414 -26.23 -6.32 -0.86
C VAL A 414 -26.81 -7.59 -0.21
N ASN A 415 -26.11 -8.73 -0.30
CA ASN A 415 -26.56 -10.01 0.25
C ASN A 415 -27.89 -10.49 -0.38
N ASP A 416 -28.11 -10.20 -1.66
CA ASP A 416 -29.31 -10.60 -2.43
C ASP A 416 -29.29 -12.08 -2.87
N SER A 417 -28.45 -12.93 -2.25
CA SER A 417 -28.40 -14.36 -2.51
C SER A 417 -29.53 -15.10 -1.77
N PRO A 418 -30.50 -15.73 -2.47
CA PRO A 418 -31.60 -16.43 -1.80
C PRO A 418 -31.17 -17.75 -1.14
N LYS A 419 -29.96 -18.26 -1.42
CA LYS A 419 -29.50 -19.59 -0.97
C LYS A 419 -28.63 -19.55 0.29
N ARG A 420 -27.85 -18.49 0.51
CA ARG A 420 -26.91 -18.34 1.64
C ARG A 420 -26.77 -16.88 2.01
N LYS A 421 -26.87 -16.54 3.30
CA LYS A 421 -26.48 -15.21 3.78
C LYS A 421 -24.96 -15.08 3.80
N ASP A 422 -24.45 -14.00 3.23
CA ASP A 422 -23.03 -13.72 3.09
C ASP A 422 -22.45 -13.17 4.40
N SER A 423 -21.39 -13.81 4.89
CA SER A 423 -20.72 -13.41 6.13
C SER A 423 -20.31 -11.94 6.07
N PHE A 424 -20.32 -11.27 7.23
CA PHE A 424 -19.91 -9.88 7.31
C PHE A 424 -18.46 -9.65 6.79
N ILE A 425 -17.59 -10.65 6.96
CA ILE A 425 -16.20 -10.61 6.49
C ILE A 425 -16.16 -10.47 4.95
N HIS A 426 -16.93 -11.28 4.22
CA HIS A 426 -17.05 -11.19 2.76
C HIS A 426 -17.55 -9.83 2.29
N ARG A 427 -18.57 -9.28 2.96
CA ARG A 427 -19.12 -7.96 2.64
C ARG A 427 -18.09 -6.85 2.87
N LYS A 428 -17.29 -6.94 3.93
CA LYS A 428 -16.17 -6.02 4.19
C LYS A 428 -15.02 -6.16 3.17
N GLN A 429 -14.71 -7.37 2.71
CA GLN A 429 -13.72 -7.60 1.66
C GLN A 429 -14.15 -7.01 0.31
N CYS A 430 -15.41 -7.23 -0.10
CA CYS A 430 -16.00 -6.59 -1.29
C CYS A 430 -15.85 -5.06 -1.25
N LEU A 431 -16.23 -4.44 -0.12
CA LEU A 431 -16.13 -2.99 0.06
C LEU A 431 -14.69 -2.50 -0.05
N SER A 432 -13.72 -3.23 0.52
CA SER A 432 -12.30 -2.88 0.41
C SER A 432 -11.81 -2.89 -1.05
N ILE A 433 -12.23 -3.90 -1.83
CA ILE A 433 -11.88 -4.04 -3.24
C ILE A 433 -12.55 -2.95 -4.10
N ILE A 434 -13.86 -2.75 -3.95
CA ILE A 434 -14.60 -1.68 -4.65
C ILE A 434 -14.04 -0.30 -4.30
N SER A 435 -13.73 -0.03 -3.02
CA SER A 435 -13.10 1.22 -2.59
C SER A 435 -11.70 1.40 -3.19
N THR A 436 -10.97 0.31 -3.45
CA THR A 436 -9.66 0.35 -4.09
C THR A 436 -9.79 0.69 -5.58
N PHE A 437 -10.72 0.05 -6.30
CA PHE A 437 -11.05 0.45 -7.68
C PHE A 437 -11.49 1.92 -7.76
N CYS A 438 -12.33 2.39 -6.83
CA CYS A 438 -12.79 3.78 -6.78
C CYS A 438 -11.64 4.78 -6.53
N LYS A 439 -10.69 4.45 -5.64
CA LYS A 439 -9.48 5.26 -5.40
C LYS A 439 -8.58 5.28 -6.64
N GLN A 440 -8.39 4.15 -7.30
CA GLN A 440 -7.59 4.03 -8.54
C GLN A 440 -8.24 4.83 -9.69
N SER A 441 -9.56 4.77 -9.82
CA SER A 441 -10.39 5.55 -10.76
C SER A 441 -10.26 7.06 -10.55
N ASN A 442 -10.33 7.51 -9.29
CA ASN A 442 -10.05 8.91 -8.92
C ASN A 442 -8.61 9.33 -9.26
N GLU A 443 -7.62 8.47 -9.02
CA GLU A 443 -6.21 8.76 -9.35
C GLU A 443 -5.94 8.80 -10.86
N TYR A 444 -6.62 7.97 -11.68
CA TYR A 444 -6.56 8.09 -13.13
C TYR A 444 -7.24 9.36 -13.63
N THR A 445 -8.40 9.72 -13.06
CA THR A 445 -9.14 10.95 -13.36
C THR A 445 -8.27 12.19 -13.14
N LYS A 446 -7.66 12.34 -11.95
CA LYS A 446 -6.74 13.46 -11.64
C LYS A 446 -5.52 13.55 -12.57
N LYS A 447 -5.07 12.42 -13.12
CA LYS A 447 -3.88 12.33 -13.97
C LYS A 447 -4.22 12.37 -15.46
N ASN A 448 -5.49 12.60 -15.82
CA ASN A 448 -6.03 12.53 -17.19
C ASN A 448 -5.76 11.18 -17.89
N ARG A 449 -5.54 10.10 -17.14
CA ARG A 449 -5.18 8.76 -17.65
C ARG A 449 -6.38 7.88 -17.99
N PHE A 450 -7.50 8.48 -18.38
CA PHE A 450 -8.75 7.79 -18.72
C PHE A 450 -8.59 6.67 -19.75
N GLN A 451 -7.62 6.77 -20.66
CA GLN A 451 -7.32 5.72 -21.64
C GLN A 451 -6.84 4.41 -20.97
N GLN A 452 -6.08 4.48 -19.87
CA GLN A 452 -5.65 3.29 -19.10
C GLN A 452 -6.83 2.60 -18.41
N GLU A 453 -7.82 3.38 -17.97
CA GLU A 453 -9.04 2.86 -17.34
C GLU A 453 -10.01 2.27 -18.37
N LYS A 454 -10.13 2.91 -19.53
CA LYS A 454 -10.88 2.40 -20.69
C LYS A 454 -10.33 1.08 -21.22
N GLU A 455 -9.01 0.95 -21.34
CA GLU A 455 -8.32 -0.29 -21.74
C GLU A 455 -8.45 -1.42 -20.71
N SER A 456 -8.64 -1.09 -19.43
CA SER A 456 -8.78 -2.06 -18.33
C SER A 456 -10.18 -2.68 -18.23
N ILE A 457 -11.24 -1.90 -18.53
CA ILE A 457 -12.62 -2.26 -18.13
C ILE A 457 -13.59 -2.30 -19.33
N PHE A 458 -13.52 -1.30 -20.20
CA PHE A 458 -14.66 -0.92 -21.03
C PHE A 458 -14.36 -1.08 -22.52
N SER A 459 -14.84 -2.21 -23.06
CA SER A 459 -15.00 -2.41 -24.50
C SER A 459 -15.65 -1.17 -25.16
N PRO A 460 -15.31 -0.84 -26.42
CA PRO A 460 -15.52 0.50 -27.01
C PRO A 460 -16.97 0.96 -27.23
N SER A 461 -17.97 0.30 -26.65
CA SER A 461 -19.42 0.56 -26.75
C SER A 461 -19.92 1.73 -25.86
N GLY A 462 -19.12 2.80 -25.69
CA GLY A 462 -19.59 4.11 -25.19
C GLY A 462 -20.15 4.14 -23.75
N SER A 463 -19.77 3.17 -22.93
CA SER A 463 -20.09 3.08 -21.50
C SER A 463 -19.39 4.18 -20.66
N PRO A 464 -19.71 4.33 -19.36
CA PRO A 464 -18.91 5.12 -18.42
C PRO A 464 -17.41 4.89 -18.60
N SER A 465 -16.62 5.97 -18.56
CA SER A 465 -15.16 5.90 -18.75
C SER A 465 -14.38 5.46 -17.51
N SER A 466 -15.07 5.23 -16.38
CA SER A 466 -14.41 4.98 -15.09
C SER A 466 -15.26 4.10 -14.16
N TRP A 467 -14.59 3.36 -13.26
CA TRP A 467 -15.26 2.52 -12.24
C TRP A 467 -16.21 3.32 -11.37
N LEU A 468 -15.78 4.51 -10.93
CA LEU A 468 -16.55 5.33 -10.00
C LEU A 468 -17.83 5.89 -10.67
N LEU A 469 -17.74 6.28 -11.95
CA LEU A 469 -18.90 6.68 -12.74
C LEU A 469 -19.82 5.49 -13.06
N TYR A 470 -19.26 4.29 -13.30
CA TYR A 470 -20.03 3.07 -13.47
C TYR A 470 -20.86 2.73 -12.22
N LEU A 471 -20.21 2.74 -11.05
CA LEU A 471 -20.84 2.53 -9.74
C LEU A 471 -21.93 3.58 -9.46
N SER A 472 -21.68 4.85 -9.78
CA SER A 472 -22.62 5.97 -9.62
C SER A 472 -23.85 5.93 -10.56
N THR A 473 -23.67 5.33 -11.73
CA THR A 473 -24.74 5.16 -12.72
C THR A 473 -25.61 3.94 -12.40
N ASN A 474 -25.01 2.80 -12.06
CA ASN A 474 -25.71 1.50 -12.04
C ASN A 474 -26.01 0.96 -10.63
N HIS A 475 -25.31 1.42 -9.59
CA HIS A 475 -25.36 0.81 -8.25
C HIS A 475 -25.51 1.79 -7.08
N LEU A 476 -25.68 3.08 -7.33
CA LEU A 476 -25.94 4.07 -6.26
C LEU A 476 -27.07 3.62 -5.31
N GLN A 477 -28.19 3.14 -5.87
CA GLN A 477 -29.32 2.63 -5.09
C GLN A 477 -28.97 1.35 -4.30
N ASN A 478 -28.07 0.50 -4.82
CA ASN A 478 -27.59 -0.68 -4.11
C ASN A 478 -26.73 -0.29 -2.90
N LEU A 479 -25.86 0.72 -3.03
CA LEU A 479 -25.07 1.27 -1.92
C LEU A 479 -25.97 1.91 -0.85
N CYS A 480 -27.04 2.59 -1.27
CA CYS A 480 -28.06 3.13 -0.38
C CYS A 480 -28.81 2.03 0.38
N LYS A 481 -29.24 0.96 -0.31
CA LYS A 481 -29.85 -0.23 0.30
C LYS A 481 -28.91 -0.86 1.35
N ILE A 482 -27.64 -1.08 1.02
CA ILE A 482 -26.64 -1.62 1.97
C ILE A 482 -26.54 -0.75 3.23
N LEU A 483 -26.57 0.58 3.12
CA LEU A 483 -26.54 1.48 4.27
C LEU A 483 -27.84 1.43 5.11
N VAL A 484 -29.00 1.27 4.47
CA VAL A 484 -30.29 1.02 5.15
C VAL A 484 -30.25 -0.33 5.89
N ASP A 485 -29.70 -1.38 5.28
CA ASP A 485 -29.55 -2.70 5.91
C ASP A 485 -28.59 -2.67 7.12
N ILE A 486 -27.53 -1.85 7.08
CA ILE A 486 -26.64 -1.59 8.23
C ILE A 486 -27.35 -0.82 9.35
N GLY A 487 -28.34 0.03 9.02
CA GLY A 487 -29.15 0.76 9.99
C GLY A 487 -30.23 -0.09 10.65
N ASN A 488 -30.84 -0.99 9.88
CA ASN A 488 -31.88 -1.91 10.31
C ASN A 488 -31.36 -3.04 11.22
N ASP A 489 -30.16 -3.57 10.98
CA ASP A 489 -29.62 -4.67 11.79
C ASP A 489 -29.15 -4.18 13.19
N PRO A 490 -29.81 -4.59 14.28
CA PRO A 490 -29.47 -4.13 15.63
C PRO A 490 -28.06 -4.55 16.06
N ASN A 491 -27.56 -5.69 15.58
CA ASN A 491 -26.23 -6.21 15.91
C ASN A 491 -25.13 -5.38 15.24
N GLN A 492 -25.43 -4.81 14.06
CA GLN A 492 -24.48 -3.98 13.30
C GLN A 492 -24.31 -2.58 13.89
N LYS A 493 -25.17 -2.16 14.84
CA LYS A 493 -25.08 -0.83 15.47
C LYS A 493 -23.80 -0.63 16.28
N GLN A 494 -23.33 -1.64 17.01
CA GLN A 494 -22.13 -1.55 17.87
C GLN A 494 -20.83 -1.89 17.13
N HIS A 495 -20.75 -3.05 16.46
CA HIS A 495 -19.45 -3.58 16.00
C HIS A 495 -18.97 -3.05 14.62
N LEU A 496 -19.84 -2.44 13.81
CA LEU A 496 -19.51 -2.08 12.42
C LEU A 496 -19.03 -0.64 12.20
N GLY A 497 -18.51 0.02 13.24
CA GLY A 497 -18.11 1.44 13.18
C GLY A 497 -17.17 1.80 12.01
N SER A 498 -16.23 0.92 11.64
CA SER A 498 -15.37 1.09 10.46
C SER A 498 -16.13 0.90 9.14
N TYR A 499 -16.74 -0.27 8.93
CA TYR A 499 -17.44 -0.63 7.68
C TYR A 499 -18.55 0.35 7.30
N ARG A 500 -19.26 0.92 8.28
CA ARG A 500 -20.29 1.94 8.03
C ARG A 500 -19.69 3.29 7.60
N ILE A 501 -18.55 3.70 8.16
CA ILE A 501 -17.78 4.89 7.71
C ILE A 501 -17.16 4.64 6.33
N ASP A 502 -16.67 3.44 6.05
CA ASP A 502 -16.14 3.05 4.75
C ASP A 502 -17.25 3.09 3.66
N MET A 503 -18.43 2.52 3.95
CA MET A 503 -19.61 2.60 3.08
C MET A 503 -20.09 4.05 2.86
N LEU A 504 -20.14 4.87 3.92
CA LEU A 504 -20.54 6.28 3.81
C LEU A 504 -19.50 7.09 3.01
N THR A 505 -18.21 6.78 3.15
CA THR A 505 -17.15 7.39 2.33
C THR A 505 -17.33 7.02 0.86
N LEU A 506 -17.56 5.73 0.56
CA LEU A 506 -17.84 5.27 -0.80
C LEU A 506 -19.10 5.95 -1.37
N LEU A 507 -20.17 6.08 -0.60
CA LEU A 507 -21.38 6.79 -1.02
C LEU A 507 -21.09 8.26 -1.40
N VAL A 508 -20.27 8.96 -0.61
CA VAL A 508 -19.85 10.34 -0.91
C VAL A 508 -19.02 10.42 -2.19
N ASP A 509 -18.01 9.54 -2.36
CA ASP A 509 -17.18 9.50 -3.57
C ASP A 509 -18.02 9.19 -4.83
N VAL A 510 -19.00 8.28 -4.69
CA VAL A 510 -19.91 7.87 -5.78
C VAL A 510 -20.90 8.96 -6.14
N ILE A 511 -21.48 9.66 -5.17
CA ILE A 511 -22.32 10.83 -5.42
C ILE A 511 -21.47 11.93 -6.06
N LYS A 512 -20.25 12.17 -5.56
CA LYS A 512 -19.33 13.16 -6.15
C LYS A 512 -19.02 12.88 -7.62
N ALA A 513 -18.73 11.65 -8.01
CA ALA A 513 -18.52 11.34 -9.42
C ALA A 513 -19.76 11.61 -10.30
N LYS A 514 -20.97 11.63 -9.72
CA LYS A 514 -22.21 11.94 -10.45
C LYS A 514 -22.28 13.39 -10.94
N SER A 515 -21.69 14.34 -10.20
CA SER A 515 -21.66 15.76 -10.58
C SER A 515 -20.95 15.98 -11.92
N THR A 516 -19.83 15.25 -12.12
CA THR A 516 -18.97 15.37 -13.31
C THR A 516 -19.70 15.01 -14.61
N PHE A 517 -20.78 14.24 -14.53
CA PHE A 517 -21.46 13.69 -15.68
C PHE A 517 -22.63 14.57 -16.16
N LYS A 518 -22.29 15.58 -16.97
CA LYS A 518 -23.17 16.64 -17.51
C LYS A 518 -24.41 16.19 -18.34
N ARG A 519 -24.80 14.91 -18.33
CA ARG A 519 -26.11 14.49 -18.86
C ARG A 519 -27.21 14.98 -17.92
N LYS A 520 -28.34 15.45 -18.48
CA LYS A 520 -29.53 15.81 -17.72
C LYS A 520 -30.00 14.61 -16.89
N GLN A 521 -29.73 14.62 -15.59
CA GLN A 521 -30.18 13.58 -14.66
C GLN A 521 -31.72 13.67 -14.52
N PRO A 522 -32.43 12.55 -14.33
CA PRO A 522 -33.83 12.59 -13.92
C PRO A 522 -33.93 13.15 -12.48
N ASN A 523 -35.09 13.71 -12.11
CA ASN A 523 -35.37 14.24 -10.76
C ASN A 523 -35.53 13.12 -9.68
N GLN A 524 -34.78 12.03 -9.79
CA GLN A 524 -34.84 10.88 -8.87
C GLN A 524 -33.99 11.15 -7.62
N PRO A 525 -34.49 10.83 -6.41
CA PRO A 525 -33.70 10.97 -5.20
C PRO A 525 -32.48 10.03 -5.22
N TYR A 526 -31.30 10.57 -4.88
CA TYR A 526 -30.08 9.78 -4.73
C TYR A 526 -30.08 8.91 -3.47
N LEU A 527 -30.76 9.37 -2.43
CA LEU A 527 -30.87 8.71 -1.12
C LEU A 527 -32.34 8.42 -0.85
N SER A 528 -32.66 7.25 -0.32
CA SER A 528 -34.03 6.93 0.10
C SER A 528 -34.40 7.68 1.39
N VAL A 529 -35.69 7.73 1.70
CA VAL A 529 -36.21 8.42 2.90
C VAL A 529 -35.71 7.74 4.18
N GLU A 530 -35.67 6.41 4.18
CA GLU A 530 -35.19 5.57 5.28
C GLU A 530 -33.69 5.81 5.53
N LEU A 531 -32.90 5.91 4.46
CA LEU A 531 -31.48 6.22 4.55
C LEU A 531 -31.22 7.59 5.16
N TRP A 532 -32.04 8.60 4.82
CA TRP A 532 -31.94 9.91 5.45
C TRP A 532 -32.14 9.84 6.97
N TYR A 533 -33.19 9.18 7.45
CA TYR A 533 -33.39 9.00 8.91
C TYR A 533 -32.18 8.34 9.58
N PHE A 534 -31.63 7.26 9.01
CA PHE A 534 -30.42 6.62 9.55
C PHE A 534 -29.20 7.53 9.56
N LEU A 535 -28.93 8.28 8.47
CA LEU A 535 -27.80 9.21 8.41
C LEU A 535 -27.91 10.34 9.45
N ILE A 536 -29.13 10.83 9.69
CA ILE A 536 -29.40 11.89 10.68
C ILE A 536 -29.29 11.35 12.10
N ASP A 537 -29.82 10.17 12.39
CA ASP A 537 -29.65 9.55 13.72
C ASP A 537 -28.18 9.19 13.98
N TRP A 538 -27.43 8.71 12.99
CA TRP A 538 -26.00 8.47 13.13
C TRP A 538 -25.17 9.75 13.33
N PHE A 539 -25.60 10.88 12.76
CA PHE A 539 -24.97 12.18 13.01
C PHE A 539 -25.04 12.58 14.48
N PHE A 540 -26.19 12.36 15.13
CA PHE A 540 -26.39 12.68 16.55
C PHE A 540 -25.95 11.57 17.51
N GLN A 541 -25.88 10.31 17.06
CA GLN A 541 -25.50 9.17 17.91
C GLN A 541 -23.98 8.94 18.00
N PHE A 542 -23.19 9.37 17.01
CA PHE A 542 -21.77 9.00 16.90
C PHE A 542 -20.82 10.18 16.76
N ASN A 543 -19.55 9.93 17.14
CA ASN A 543 -18.46 10.89 17.23
C ASN A 543 -18.16 11.61 15.89
N ASN A 544 -17.37 12.68 15.99
CA ASN A 544 -17.05 13.68 14.96
C ASN A 544 -16.65 13.14 13.56
N ILE A 545 -16.17 11.89 13.45
CA ILE A 545 -15.92 11.22 12.17
C ILE A 545 -17.21 11.05 11.36
N TYR A 546 -18.32 10.62 11.99
CA TYR A 546 -19.62 10.50 11.33
C TYR A 546 -20.14 11.87 10.89
N GLN A 547 -20.01 12.87 11.76
CA GLN A 547 -20.47 14.23 11.51
C GLN A 547 -19.70 14.87 10.35
N SER A 548 -18.39 14.69 10.27
CA SER A 548 -17.53 15.11 9.16
C SER A 548 -17.91 14.45 7.83
N LYS A 549 -18.21 13.14 7.84
CA LYS A 549 -18.65 12.41 6.64
C LYS A 549 -20.06 12.78 6.20
N PHE A 550 -20.97 13.02 7.14
CA PHE A 550 -22.31 13.54 6.86
C PHE A 550 -22.26 14.97 6.30
N PHE A 551 -21.44 15.85 6.86
CA PHE A 551 -21.22 17.20 6.30
C PHE A 551 -20.63 17.12 4.89
N SER A 552 -19.69 16.20 4.64
CA SER A 552 -19.14 15.96 3.30
C SER A 552 -20.21 15.53 2.28
N LEU A 553 -21.15 14.66 2.70
CA LEU A 553 -22.32 14.26 1.90
C LEU A 553 -23.27 15.43 1.64
N LEU A 554 -23.61 16.20 2.68
CA LEU A 554 -24.52 17.34 2.57
C LEU A 554 -23.95 18.42 1.66
N ARG A 555 -22.66 18.75 1.81
CA ARG A 555 -21.92 19.67 0.95
C ARG A 555 -22.05 19.27 -0.52
N GLU A 556 -21.69 18.03 -0.85
CA GLU A 556 -21.72 17.51 -2.21
C GLU A 556 -23.14 17.54 -2.84
N LEU A 557 -24.17 17.18 -2.08
CA LEU A 557 -25.57 17.25 -2.54
C LEU A 557 -26.03 18.68 -2.84
N PHE A 558 -25.54 19.67 -2.09
CA PHE A 558 -25.83 21.09 -2.29
C PHE A 558 -24.99 21.71 -3.42
N THR A 559 -23.70 21.36 -3.54
CA THR A 559 -22.84 21.74 -4.68
C THR A 559 -23.41 21.26 -6.01
N GLN A 560 -23.97 20.04 -6.03
CA GLN A 560 -24.70 19.50 -7.19
C GLN A 560 -26.08 20.12 -7.43
N GLN A 561 -26.52 21.05 -6.57
CA GLN A 561 -27.86 21.65 -6.60
C GLN A 561 -28.97 20.59 -6.63
N HIS A 562 -28.77 19.44 -5.97
CA HIS A 562 -29.63 18.27 -6.12
C HIS A 562 -30.98 18.45 -5.41
N LEU A 563 -31.90 19.14 -6.09
CA LEU A 563 -33.17 19.63 -5.56
C LEU A 563 -34.01 18.59 -4.79
N PRO A 564 -34.13 17.31 -5.21
CA PRO A 564 -34.84 16.29 -4.41
C PRO A 564 -34.21 16.09 -3.02
N SER A 565 -32.87 16.04 -2.93
CA SER A 565 -32.14 15.87 -1.67
C SER A 565 -32.21 17.14 -0.81
N ILE A 566 -31.98 18.32 -1.40
CA ILE A 566 -32.06 19.60 -0.70
C ILE A 566 -33.48 19.79 -0.12
N LYS A 567 -34.52 19.54 -0.92
CA LYS A 567 -35.91 19.64 -0.49
C LYS A 567 -36.24 18.68 0.65
N HIS A 568 -35.80 17.42 0.57
CA HIS A 568 -36.04 16.44 1.63
C HIS A 568 -35.36 16.85 2.94
N PHE A 569 -34.05 17.13 2.91
CA PHE A 569 -33.31 17.52 4.10
C PHE A 569 -33.87 18.80 4.75
N CYS A 570 -34.12 19.84 3.97
CA CYS A 570 -34.67 21.10 4.49
C CYS A 570 -36.07 20.92 5.09
N THR A 571 -36.94 20.12 4.45
CA THR A 571 -38.33 19.94 4.91
C THR A 571 -38.44 19.04 6.15
N PHE A 572 -37.66 17.97 6.24
CA PHE A 572 -37.84 16.93 7.27
C PHE A 572 -36.78 16.92 8.37
N HIS A 573 -35.62 17.57 8.18
CA HIS A 573 -34.49 17.43 9.10
C HIS A 573 -33.89 18.74 9.60
N LEU A 574 -33.95 19.83 8.81
CA LEU A 574 -33.33 21.11 9.21
C LEU A 574 -33.81 21.60 10.59
N THR A 575 -35.11 21.50 10.90
CA THR A 575 -35.65 21.84 12.24
C THR A 575 -34.96 21.10 13.38
N ARG A 576 -34.54 19.84 13.21
CA ARG A 576 -33.79 19.09 14.24
C ARG A 576 -32.40 19.70 14.48
N PHE A 577 -31.74 20.18 13.43
CA PHE A 577 -30.45 20.88 13.53
C PHE A 577 -30.61 22.29 14.14
N ILE A 578 -31.68 23.00 13.78
CA ILE A 578 -32.02 24.31 14.38
C ILE A 578 -32.29 24.15 15.88
N SER A 579 -33.18 23.24 16.26
CA SER A 579 -33.53 22.99 17.67
C SER A 579 -32.32 22.53 18.50
N PHE A 580 -31.46 21.67 17.96
CA PHE A 580 -30.23 21.24 18.62
C PHE A 580 -29.20 22.36 18.79
N TYR A 581 -29.13 23.31 17.85
CA TYR A 581 -28.28 24.49 18.02
C TYR A 581 -28.88 25.50 19.03
N MET A 582 -30.22 25.57 19.11
CA MET A 582 -30.95 26.43 20.03
C MET A 582 -31.09 25.89 21.46
N SER A 583 -30.84 24.60 21.71
CA SER A 583 -30.54 24.12 23.06
C SER A 583 -29.22 24.73 23.55
N ASN A 584 -29.22 25.28 24.77
CA ASN A 584 -28.07 25.95 25.39
C ASN A 584 -27.01 24.96 25.92
N ASP A 585 -26.98 23.75 25.38
CA ASP A 585 -26.04 22.69 25.75
C ASP A 585 -24.71 22.92 25.00
N ASP A 586 -23.95 23.93 25.45
CA ASP A 586 -22.67 24.31 24.83
C ASP A 586 -21.58 23.21 24.93
N GLU A 587 -21.77 22.21 25.81
CA GLU A 587 -20.83 21.10 26.02
C GLU A 587 -20.83 20.01 24.92
N VAL A 588 -21.80 20.01 24.00
CA VAL A 588 -21.94 18.90 23.03
C VAL A 588 -21.02 19.08 21.81
N GLU A 589 -20.04 18.18 21.63
CA GLU A 589 -19.01 18.24 20.56
C GLU A 589 -19.56 18.55 19.15
N SER A 590 -20.74 18.02 18.81
CA SER A 590 -21.35 18.18 17.48
C SER A 590 -21.88 19.59 17.19
N ARG A 591 -22.00 20.46 18.20
CA ARG A 591 -22.46 21.87 18.08
C ARG A 591 -21.64 22.65 17.05
N GLY A 592 -20.33 22.43 16.99
CA GLY A 592 -19.44 23.02 15.99
C GLY A 592 -19.74 22.54 14.56
N VAL A 593 -20.01 21.25 14.35
CA VAL A 593 -20.36 20.73 13.02
C VAL A 593 -21.77 21.14 12.60
N VAL A 594 -22.70 21.27 13.55
CA VAL A 594 -24.03 21.84 13.30
C VAL A 594 -23.94 23.31 12.88
N LEU A 595 -23.10 24.13 13.54
CA LEU A 595 -22.82 25.52 13.13
C LEU A 595 -22.26 25.60 11.70
N LEU A 596 -21.35 24.69 11.33
CA LEU A 596 -20.82 24.60 9.96
C LEU A 596 -21.89 24.20 8.94
N ILE A 597 -22.73 23.22 9.25
CA ILE A 597 -23.87 22.79 8.41
C ILE A 597 -24.85 23.95 8.18
N LEU A 598 -25.24 24.65 9.25
CA LEU A 598 -26.20 25.76 9.18
C LEU A 598 -25.61 26.95 8.41
N ASN A 599 -24.34 27.30 8.61
CA ASN A 599 -23.67 28.30 7.78
C ASN A 599 -23.54 27.89 6.31
N TYR A 600 -23.23 26.61 6.04
CA TYR A 600 -23.13 26.12 4.68
C TYR A 600 -24.48 26.24 3.95
N ILE A 601 -25.59 25.96 4.62
CA ILE A 601 -26.94 26.17 4.09
C ILE A 601 -27.24 27.66 3.88
N ARG A 602 -26.85 28.53 4.83
CA ARG A 602 -27.00 29.99 4.74
C ARG A 602 -26.28 30.56 3.52
N ILE A 603 -25.03 30.17 3.30
CA ILE A 603 -24.22 30.67 2.17
C ILE A 603 -24.67 30.02 0.85
N SER A 604 -24.99 28.72 0.83
CA SER A 604 -25.60 28.06 -0.35
C SER A 604 -26.84 28.82 -0.84
N ALA A 605 -27.72 29.24 0.07
CA ALA A 605 -28.91 30.01 -0.27
C ALA A 605 -28.60 31.33 -1.00
N THR A 606 -27.47 31.98 -0.74
CA THR A 606 -27.06 33.21 -1.44
C THR A 606 -26.60 32.98 -2.89
N GLN A 607 -26.21 31.75 -3.24
CA GLN A 607 -25.83 31.39 -4.61
C GLN A 607 -27.03 31.09 -5.52
N PHE A 608 -28.22 30.87 -4.94
CA PHE A 608 -29.42 30.47 -5.68
C PHE A 608 -30.29 31.67 -6.09
N PRO A 609 -31.00 31.57 -7.24
CA PRO A 609 -32.03 32.55 -7.62
C PRO A 609 -33.10 32.75 -6.55
N GLN A 610 -33.68 33.95 -6.48
CA GLN A 610 -34.64 34.33 -5.42
C GLN A 610 -35.95 33.50 -5.42
N ASN A 611 -36.27 32.86 -6.54
CA ASN A 611 -37.40 31.93 -6.70
C ASN A 611 -37.02 30.45 -6.48
N HIS A 612 -35.77 30.14 -6.12
CA HIS A 612 -35.35 28.78 -5.82
C HIS A 612 -35.96 28.28 -4.50
N PHE A 613 -36.30 26.99 -4.45
CA PHE A 613 -36.92 26.35 -3.28
C PHE A 613 -36.19 26.69 -1.97
N LEU A 614 -34.85 26.61 -1.94
CA LEU A 614 -34.09 26.86 -0.70
C LEU A 614 -34.28 28.29 -0.19
N VAL A 615 -34.22 29.28 -1.09
CA VAL A 615 -34.36 30.70 -0.72
C VAL A 615 -35.78 30.99 -0.24
N THR A 616 -36.79 30.46 -0.92
CA THR A 616 -38.19 30.60 -0.51
C THR A 616 -38.45 29.93 0.83
N PHE A 617 -38.00 28.68 1.00
CA PHE A 617 -38.21 27.88 2.20
C PHE A 617 -37.58 28.52 3.45
N LEU A 618 -36.32 28.94 3.37
CA LEU A 618 -35.63 29.56 4.52
C LEU A 618 -36.28 30.88 4.94
N LYS A 619 -36.68 31.74 3.98
CA LYS A 619 -37.44 32.97 4.27
C LYS A 619 -38.78 32.69 4.96
N SER A 620 -39.46 31.60 4.58
CA SER A 620 -40.75 31.19 5.16
C SER A 620 -40.65 30.45 6.50
N ASN A 621 -39.44 30.22 7.03
CA ASN A 621 -39.25 29.41 8.23
C ASN A 621 -38.93 30.27 9.45
N ASP A 622 -39.89 30.42 10.36
CA ASP A 622 -39.75 31.26 11.56
C ASP A 622 -38.62 30.83 12.51
N GLN A 623 -38.29 29.54 12.57
CA GLN A 623 -37.17 29.06 13.38
C GLN A 623 -35.84 29.48 12.75
N TRP A 624 -35.72 29.39 11.42
CA TRP A 624 -34.56 29.86 10.68
C TRP A 624 -34.38 31.38 10.78
N ASN A 625 -35.47 32.15 10.62
CA ASN A 625 -35.44 33.60 10.72
C ASN A 625 -34.95 34.08 12.11
N LYS A 626 -35.36 33.40 13.19
CA LYS A 626 -34.84 33.64 14.56
C LYS A 626 -33.38 33.21 14.71
N LEU A 627 -33.00 32.08 14.11
CA LEU A 627 -31.64 31.53 14.16
C LEU A 627 -30.61 32.37 13.39
N GLN A 628 -31.01 33.03 12.30
CA GLN A 628 -30.06 33.65 11.35
C GLN A 628 -29.10 34.65 12.01
N GLN A 629 -29.59 35.50 12.91
CA GLN A 629 -28.75 36.49 13.61
C GLN A 629 -27.81 35.83 14.64
N LEU A 630 -28.26 34.75 15.29
CA LEU A 630 -27.43 33.98 16.23
C LEU A 630 -26.27 33.29 15.49
N LEU A 631 -26.54 32.65 14.34
CA LEU A 631 -25.48 32.07 13.49
C LEU A 631 -24.45 33.10 13.08
N ILE A 632 -24.87 34.30 12.68
CA ILE A 632 -23.99 35.41 12.31
C ILE A 632 -23.10 35.79 13.50
N SER A 633 -23.71 36.09 14.65
CA SER A 633 -23.03 36.37 15.92
C SER A 633 -21.96 35.32 16.25
N ASP A 634 -22.34 34.04 16.25
CA ASP A 634 -21.51 32.99 16.82
C ASP A 634 -20.40 32.55 15.85
N THR A 635 -20.62 32.70 14.54
CA THR A 635 -19.56 32.55 13.54
C THR A 635 -18.51 33.65 13.70
N LEU A 636 -18.93 34.89 13.94
CA LEU A 636 -18.01 36.02 14.13
C LEU A 636 -17.22 35.93 15.45
N LYS A 637 -17.84 35.46 16.54
CA LYS A 637 -17.12 35.13 17.79
C LYS A 637 -16.04 34.07 17.56
N LEU A 638 -16.34 33.04 16.77
CA LEU A 638 -15.44 31.90 16.54
C LEU A 638 -14.27 32.24 15.60
N TYR A 639 -14.52 32.99 14.53
CA TYR A 639 -13.50 33.29 13.50
C TYR A 639 -12.75 34.62 13.74
N THR A 640 -13.37 35.57 14.45
CA THR A 640 -12.81 36.91 14.65
C THR A 640 -12.97 37.38 16.10
N PRO A 641 -12.35 36.69 17.09
CA PRO A 641 -12.51 37.01 18.52
C PRO A 641 -12.04 38.43 18.90
N ASN A 642 -11.24 39.09 18.05
CA ASN A 642 -10.67 40.41 18.30
C ASN A 642 -11.23 41.54 17.40
N VAL A 643 -12.18 41.26 16.50
CA VAL A 643 -12.67 42.28 15.52
C VAL A 643 -13.99 42.87 15.99
N VAL A 644 -13.90 44.00 16.71
CA VAL A 644 -15.07 44.81 17.10
C VAL A 644 -15.31 45.88 16.03
N GLY A 645 -16.25 45.64 15.11
CA GLY A 645 -16.61 46.60 14.07
C GLY A 645 -17.79 46.16 13.18
N ASP A 646 -18.57 47.14 12.69
CA ASP A 646 -19.85 46.90 12.01
C ASP A 646 -19.75 46.18 10.65
N ASN A 647 -18.63 46.31 9.94
CA ASN A 647 -18.41 45.65 8.64
C ASN A 647 -18.22 44.12 8.73
N SER A 648 -18.35 43.53 9.92
CA SER A 648 -18.11 42.11 10.20
C SER A 648 -18.86 41.12 9.30
N MET A 649 -20.06 41.47 8.80
CA MET A 649 -20.86 40.61 7.92
C MET A 649 -20.14 40.19 6.62
N GLU A 650 -19.28 41.04 6.05
CA GLU A 650 -18.55 40.73 4.81
C GLU A 650 -17.59 39.54 4.99
N LEU A 651 -17.05 39.37 6.20
CA LEU A 651 -16.12 38.31 6.56
C LEU A 651 -16.77 36.91 6.54
N ILE A 652 -18.10 36.82 6.55
CA ILE A 652 -18.87 35.57 6.58
C ILE A 652 -19.90 35.45 5.43
N CYS A 653 -19.71 36.24 4.35
CA CYS A 653 -20.49 36.17 3.12
C CYS A 653 -19.81 35.29 2.04
N PHE A 654 -20.54 34.96 0.97
CA PHE A 654 -19.96 34.24 -0.17
C PHE A 654 -18.74 34.98 -0.74
N GLY A 655 -17.67 34.24 -1.05
CA GLY A 655 -16.38 34.80 -1.48
C GLY A 655 -15.38 35.10 -0.36
N SER A 656 -15.82 35.18 0.91
CA SER A 656 -14.92 35.43 2.05
C SER A 656 -14.01 34.23 2.37
N GLU A 657 -12.96 34.44 3.18
CA GLU A 657 -12.09 33.34 3.63
C GLU A 657 -12.85 32.29 4.45
N PHE A 658 -13.86 32.69 5.23
CA PHE A 658 -14.76 31.75 5.91
C PHE A 658 -15.56 30.91 4.91
N ALA A 659 -16.13 31.53 3.87
CA ALA A 659 -16.85 30.80 2.85
C ALA A 659 -15.94 29.77 2.15
N LYS A 660 -14.72 30.18 1.78
CA LYS A 660 -13.70 29.30 1.20
C LYS A 660 -13.32 28.16 2.14
N SER A 661 -13.16 28.42 3.45
CA SER A 661 -12.78 27.39 4.43
C SER A 661 -13.83 26.28 4.60
N ILE A 662 -15.12 26.62 4.51
CA ILE A 662 -16.21 25.63 4.59
C ILE A 662 -16.57 24.96 3.26
N GLY A 663 -15.90 25.35 2.15
CA GLY A 663 -15.98 24.68 0.85
C GLY A 663 -16.53 25.52 -0.30
N PHE A 664 -16.89 26.79 -0.09
CA PHE A 664 -17.20 27.74 -1.17
C PHE A 664 -15.92 28.35 -1.75
N VAL A 665 -15.06 27.49 -2.29
CA VAL A 665 -13.97 27.93 -3.16
C VAL A 665 -14.53 28.03 -4.58
N ASP A 666 -14.16 29.09 -5.30
CA ASP A 666 -14.47 29.21 -6.72
C ASP A 666 -13.72 28.11 -7.50
N GLU A 667 -14.42 27.32 -8.32
CA GLU A 667 -13.79 26.26 -9.12
C GLU A 667 -12.82 26.85 -10.15
N ASP A 668 -13.01 28.08 -10.59
CA ASP A 668 -12.05 28.77 -11.47
C ASP A 668 -10.80 29.21 -10.70
N GLU A 669 -10.91 29.56 -9.40
CA GLU A 669 -9.76 29.81 -8.52
C GLU A 669 -8.98 28.52 -8.23
N VAL A 670 -9.68 27.38 -8.05
CA VAL A 670 -9.04 26.06 -7.91
C VAL A 670 -8.30 25.68 -9.20
N GLN A 671 -8.98 25.74 -10.35
CA GLN A 671 -8.37 25.42 -11.65
C GLN A 671 -7.20 26.34 -11.99
N ALA A 672 -7.28 27.64 -11.68
CA ALA A 672 -6.17 28.58 -11.85
C ALA A 672 -4.98 28.26 -10.93
N LYS A 673 -5.22 27.81 -9.69
CA LYS A 673 -4.16 27.37 -8.75
C LYS A 673 -3.51 26.06 -9.18
N GLU A 674 -4.28 25.09 -9.64
CA GLU A 674 -3.74 23.83 -10.18
C GLU A 674 -2.96 24.04 -11.48
N SER A 675 -3.47 24.90 -12.38
CA SER A 675 -2.78 25.28 -13.62
C SER A 675 -1.43 25.97 -13.35
N LYS A 676 -1.39 26.95 -12.45
CA LYS A 676 -0.13 27.61 -12.04
C LYS A 676 0.87 26.64 -11.40
N LYS A 677 0.37 25.65 -10.65
CA LYS A 677 1.21 24.59 -10.05
C LYS A 677 1.78 23.63 -11.10
N LEU A 678 1.09 23.40 -12.21
CA LEU A 678 1.58 22.54 -13.30
C LEU A 678 2.75 23.21 -14.03
N VAL A 679 2.60 24.48 -14.43
CA VAL A 679 3.64 25.24 -15.16
C VAL A 679 4.96 25.31 -14.38
N LEU A 680 4.90 25.56 -13.07
CA LEU A 680 6.07 25.65 -12.19
C LEU A 680 6.87 24.34 -12.01
N VAL A 681 6.36 23.19 -12.47
CA VAL A 681 7.07 21.90 -12.37
C VAL A 681 7.97 21.65 -13.58
N ASP A 682 7.56 22.06 -14.77
CA ASP A 682 8.35 21.87 -16.00
C ASP A 682 9.51 22.86 -16.10
N GLU A 683 9.33 24.10 -15.61
CA GLU A 683 10.32 25.18 -15.73
C GLU A 683 11.60 24.93 -14.91
N PHE A 684 11.53 24.08 -13.87
CA PHE A 684 12.67 23.79 -12.98
C PHE A 684 13.59 22.62 -13.41
N GLN A 685 13.44 22.07 -14.62
CA GLN A 685 14.34 21.01 -15.14
C GLN A 685 15.40 21.48 -16.17
N THR A 686 15.50 22.77 -16.48
CA THR A 686 16.48 23.30 -17.47
C THR A 686 17.61 24.15 -16.85
N GLY A 687 18.28 23.63 -15.82
CA GLY A 687 19.54 24.22 -15.35
C GLY A 687 20.69 23.93 -16.33
N GLY A 688 21.04 24.88 -17.21
CA GLY A 688 21.86 24.57 -18.39
C GLY A 688 22.63 25.69 -19.11
N ASN A 689 23.14 26.70 -18.40
CA ASN A 689 24.19 27.67 -18.83
C ASN A 689 23.90 28.73 -19.93
N SER A 690 24.67 29.82 -19.81
CA SER A 690 25.10 30.80 -20.84
C SER A 690 24.08 31.71 -21.54
N SER A 691 24.16 32.99 -21.12
CA SER A 691 24.17 34.22 -21.95
C SER A 691 23.06 34.52 -22.97
N GLU A 692 22.39 35.66 -22.74
CA GLU A 692 22.07 36.71 -23.72
C GLU A 692 21.69 36.28 -25.16
N PHE A 693 20.40 36.36 -25.50
CA PHE A 693 19.95 37.21 -26.63
C PHE A 693 18.41 37.35 -26.70
N GLY A 694 17.96 38.57 -26.98
CA GLY A 694 16.78 38.91 -27.81
C GLY A 694 15.40 38.30 -27.48
N ASN A 695 14.49 39.11 -26.92
CA ASN A 695 13.05 38.86 -27.00
C ASN A 695 12.59 38.79 -28.47
N ASN A 696 12.29 37.58 -28.96
CA ASN A 696 11.54 37.33 -30.20
C ASN A 696 10.90 35.93 -30.15
N SER A 697 9.85 35.75 -29.35
CA SER A 697 8.98 34.58 -29.51
C SER A 697 8.30 34.65 -30.88
N PRO A 698 8.34 33.59 -31.71
CA PRO A 698 7.75 33.63 -33.04
C PRO A 698 6.22 33.74 -32.92
N VAL A 699 5.68 34.89 -33.32
CA VAL A 699 4.24 35.05 -33.52
C VAL A 699 3.87 34.23 -34.74
N ILE A 700 3.31 33.03 -34.52
CA ILE A 700 2.78 32.16 -35.58
C ILE A 700 1.80 33.00 -36.39
N SER A 701 2.02 33.07 -37.71
CA SER A 701 1.22 33.92 -38.58
C SER A 701 -0.22 33.40 -38.68
N ALA A 702 -1.17 34.32 -38.88
CA ALA A 702 -2.57 33.94 -39.14
C ALA A 702 -2.70 33.04 -40.40
N GLU A 703 -1.72 33.13 -41.32
CA GLU A 703 -1.66 32.33 -42.54
C GLU A 703 -1.19 30.89 -42.25
N GLU A 704 -0.21 30.69 -41.37
CA GLU A 704 0.15 29.35 -40.85
C GLU A 704 -1.00 28.71 -40.07
N ILE A 705 -1.72 29.47 -39.24
CA ILE A 705 -2.91 28.97 -38.52
C ILE A 705 -3.98 28.50 -39.52
N ALA A 706 -4.32 29.33 -40.50
CA ALA A 706 -5.27 28.97 -41.56
C ALA A 706 -4.80 27.78 -42.41
N GLN A 707 -3.48 27.61 -42.59
CA GLN A 707 -2.92 26.47 -43.30
C GLN A 707 -3.04 25.17 -42.49
N ILE A 708 -2.83 25.21 -41.17
CA ILE A 708 -3.04 24.08 -40.24
C ILE A 708 -4.53 23.68 -40.20
N GLU A 709 -5.46 24.63 -40.07
CA GLU A 709 -6.90 24.34 -40.12
C GLU A 709 -7.31 23.66 -41.44
N LYS A 710 -6.77 24.16 -42.56
CA LYS A 710 -7.01 23.63 -43.91
C LYS A 710 -6.40 22.23 -44.12
N GLU A 711 -5.38 21.85 -43.36
CA GLU A 711 -4.81 20.50 -43.36
C GLU A 711 -5.63 19.54 -42.49
N LEU A 712 -6.03 19.96 -41.29
CA LEU A 712 -6.92 19.19 -40.40
C LEU A 712 -8.26 18.86 -41.07
N LEU A 713 -8.89 19.83 -41.76
CA LEU A 713 -10.13 19.62 -42.52
C LEU A 713 -9.96 18.60 -43.65
N LYS A 714 -8.83 18.61 -44.37
CA LYS A 714 -8.53 17.58 -45.38
C LYS A 714 -8.37 16.19 -44.76
N GLU A 715 -7.71 16.10 -43.61
CA GLU A 715 -7.52 14.81 -42.95
C GLU A 715 -8.86 14.25 -42.45
N GLU A 716 -9.71 15.09 -41.87
CA GLU A 716 -11.05 14.70 -41.42
C GLU A 716 -11.93 14.26 -42.60
N GLU A 717 -11.93 14.99 -43.72
CA GLU A 717 -12.55 14.52 -44.97
C GLU A 717 -12.01 13.15 -45.41
N SER A 718 -10.70 12.93 -45.35
CA SER A 718 -10.08 11.65 -45.70
C SER A 718 -10.60 10.52 -44.79
N ASN A 719 -10.75 10.80 -43.50
CA ASN A 719 -11.19 9.85 -42.49
C ASN A 719 -12.71 9.58 -42.58
N GLN A 720 -13.52 10.57 -42.96
CA GLN A 720 -14.92 10.36 -43.34
C GLN A 720 -15.05 9.52 -44.61
N LYS A 721 -14.21 9.75 -45.64
CA LYS A 721 -14.19 8.96 -46.88
C LYS A 721 -13.75 7.51 -46.62
N LYS A 722 -12.77 7.27 -45.73
CA LYS A 722 -12.38 5.93 -45.24
C LYS A 722 -13.55 5.24 -44.51
N LYS A 723 -14.22 5.93 -43.56
CA LYS A 723 -15.41 5.40 -42.85
C LYS A 723 -16.55 5.02 -43.81
N LYS A 724 -16.86 5.87 -44.81
CA LYS A 724 -17.88 5.59 -45.83
C LYS A 724 -17.53 4.35 -46.68
N LYS A 725 -16.28 4.21 -47.13
CA LYS A 725 -15.80 3.00 -47.86
C LYS A 725 -15.89 1.73 -47.00
N ASN A 726 -15.51 1.79 -45.72
CA ASN A 726 -15.59 0.63 -44.82
C ASN A 726 -17.04 0.22 -44.54
N ASN A 727 -17.96 1.17 -44.41
CA ASN A 727 -19.39 0.85 -44.25
C ASN A 727 -20.02 0.26 -45.53
N GLN A 728 -19.56 0.65 -46.73
CA GLN A 728 -19.94 -0.02 -47.97
C GLN A 728 -19.36 -1.44 -48.07
N LYS A 729 -18.11 -1.65 -47.66
CA LYS A 729 -17.48 -2.99 -47.53
C LYS A 729 -18.07 -3.89 -46.43
N LYS A 730 -19.00 -3.39 -45.62
CA LYS A 730 -19.81 -4.18 -44.65
C LYS A 730 -21.28 -4.34 -45.07
N LYS A 731 -21.67 -3.78 -46.23
CA LYS A 731 -23.01 -3.90 -46.83
C LYS A 731 -23.02 -4.70 -48.14
N LYS A 732 -21.85 -4.89 -48.74
CA LYS A 732 -21.52 -6.02 -49.61
C LYS A 732 -20.89 -7.12 -48.77
#